data_AF-B0C5E3-F1
#
_entry.id   AF-B0C5E3-F1
#
_cell.length_a   1.000
_cell.length_b   1.000
_cell.length_c   1.000
_cell.angle_alpha   90.00
_cell.angle_beta   90.00
_cell.angle_gamma   90.00
#
_symmetry.space_group_name_H-M   'P 1'
#
loop_
_entity.id
_entity.type
_entity.pdbx_description
1 polymer ?
#
loop_
_entity_poly.entity_id
_entity_poly.type
_entity_poly.pdbx_seq_one_letter_code
_entity_poly.pdbx_strand_id
1 'polypeptide(L)'
;MENSASSSNHSFTDREEGLFPKAVLSVNREEYGQGSDKEPLRLKILKRKDKTEIDASQSDFLNANNWVADSLPEDLEGHVFIVGPAGSLESKGQENIVVPTFDGWTHLFFGDGMIYRLDFHHSGQIDDSSDENSDNYIQDTKLAKGGAFLSTKLIKTPDYYVDKALLPGGNYDPRYINSKKTHPSGTLPWSRVEYRESKFYDSVITRLSFRLGGRNLLNTALLPMKPNDKSGKERLLLVWDAGRPYEVNPYTLDLVGPVGLNKDWLPLIEINRLSRVFQNLHKILKNLPVVQQILPNREIPLLTQVFPITLAVAHPVYAPDKDIVYVVNATKSLPTMLSIPRTLPNFKRGVFEYFEKKSFSKSSQYIFWSLTRFIACIIHYAINFLSFIRIGGENHLYLYRWDGKRAEIQDIDKWEVVDSNGCSIKIPHSLHQMGITKDYIILSDSSFKLVLADVIPSIFNPPYFLVPLKKIQEVFKQVQEFPKQIQEFPKQIQEFPNPSYRTLWMRSLLDSSIREKFFRNPGISLTRFLLRYVNYPQRSYTDIYVIDRPDRLEEKSLAPSNIYKKLGKTSEARQIIHARHFRIEPETAHFVTNYENPEGKIILHIAHTAAHDPAEFIHKIDEALCGYRPQDPTVIQTCNEDVSKKLQERAGIGPSGMDNCRIGTWILDIENYTTRIKERLIEKDFLDDKYNDKLWATALYTWHEKCSDNITDIYWNCWGAWPNTLTEYYFELYKDRPDNIQDLFKNIVNEGKQPNLLHIKQSIQCKKPKLDLVDSYIFPRGFFANSPQFVPRDFHSSDPSPTNGYIVCLVIATNHSYTEPENREDKKFCEFWIFDAQDLHQGPLYRLSHPQMNIGVTIHATWLSELHSPPEREDDYSVEKDYTDKLKKIEPSSYKEKVKDLFERDVYPHFK
;
A
#
# COMPACT_ATOMS: atom_id res chain seq x y z
N MET A 1 -28.13 46.41 2.46
CA MET A 1 -27.27 46.96 1.39
C MET A 1 -26.79 45.79 0.58
N GLU A 2 -27.17 45.80 -0.69
CA GLU A 2 -26.88 44.78 -1.70
C GLU A 2 -25.38 44.51 -1.80
N ASN A 3 -24.97 43.24 -1.83
CA ASN A 3 -23.71 42.83 -2.43
C ASN A 3 -23.87 41.46 -3.09
N SER A 4 -23.53 41.48 -4.37
CA SER A 4 -23.57 40.44 -5.39
C SER A 4 -23.30 39.00 -4.92
N ALA A 5 -24.32 38.15 -5.01
CA ALA A 5 -24.14 36.73 -5.22
C ALA A 5 -23.65 36.52 -6.66
N SER A 6 -22.33 36.40 -6.87
CA SER A 6 -21.79 35.88 -8.12
C SER A 6 -22.03 34.37 -8.16
N SER A 7 -23.14 33.99 -8.77
CA SER A 7 -23.39 32.63 -9.23
C SER A 7 -22.31 32.23 -10.23
N SER A 8 -21.35 31.39 -9.81
CA SER A 8 -20.42 30.74 -10.72
C SER A 8 -21.18 29.75 -11.59
N ASN A 9 -21.52 30.16 -12.81
CA ASN A 9 -21.88 29.23 -13.88
C ASN A 9 -20.65 28.37 -14.16
N HIS A 10 -20.59 27.18 -13.59
CA HIS A 10 -19.58 26.18 -13.92
C HIS A 10 -19.85 25.67 -15.35
N SER A 11 -19.15 26.22 -16.34
CA SER A 11 -19.01 25.58 -17.64
C SER A 11 -18.19 24.30 -17.44
N PHE A 12 -18.87 23.15 -17.39
CA PHE A 12 -18.28 21.81 -17.24
C PHE A 12 -17.50 21.34 -18.50
N THR A 13 -17.04 22.26 -19.34
CA THR A 13 -16.59 22.04 -20.72
C THR A 13 -15.15 21.54 -20.88
N ASP A 14 -14.34 21.55 -19.82
CA ASP A 14 -12.92 21.11 -19.84
C ASP A 14 -12.69 19.66 -19.43
N ARG A 15 -13.76 18.86 -19.29
CA ARG A 15 -13.64 17.43 -19.09
C ARG A 15 -13.25 16.77 -20.41
N GLU A 16 -12.04 16.21 -20.49
CA GLU A 16 -11.79 15.10 -21.41
C GLU A 16 -12.62 13.89 -20.92
N GLU A 17 -13.90 13.89 -21.28
CA GLU A 17 -14.88 12.89 -20.85
C GLU A 17 -14.33 11.47 -21.09
N GLY A 18 -14.43 10.62 -20.06
CA GLY A 18 -14.02 9.22 -20.14
C GLY A 18 -12.57 8.91 -19.76
N LEU A 19 -11.77 9.90 -19.36
CA LEU A 19 -10.43 9.66 -18.81
C LEU A 19 -10.41 9.62 -17.28
N PHE A 20 -9.50 8.82 -16.72
CA PHE A 20 -9.26 8.82 -15.27
C PHE A 20 -8.89 10.24 -14.77
N PRO A 21 -9.47 10.76 -13.68
CA PRO A 21 -9.21 12.13 -13.21
C PRO A 21 -7.81 12.30 -12.63
N LYS A 22 -6.97 13.13 -13.26
CA LYS A 22 -5.60 13.43 -12.78
C LYS A 22 -5.58 14.11 -11.40
N ALA A 23 -6.67 14.77 -11.02
CA ALA A 23 -6.83 15.42 -9.72
C ALA A 23 -6.60 14.48 -8.52
N VAL A 24 -6.85 13.18 -8.67
CA VAL A 24 -6.63 12.15 -7.63
C VAL A 24 -5.16 12.07 -7.20
N LEU A 25 -4.22 12.45 -8.08
CA LEU A 25 -2.77 12.43 -7.81
C LEU A 25 -2.28 13.58 -6.93
N SER A 26 -3.14 14.51 -6.53
CA SER A 26 -2.76 15.72 -5.79
C SER A 26 -3.40 15.76 -4.42
N VAL A 27 -2.65 16.22 -3.42
CA VAL A 27 -3.09 16.22 -2.02
C VAL A 27 -2.51 17.42 -1.27
N ASN A 28 -3.33 18.10 -0.48
CA ASN A 28 -2.90 19.14 0.45
C ASN A 28 -2.40 18.49 1.75
N ARG A 29 -1.18 18.84 2.16
CA ARG A 29 -0.52 18.38 3.40
C ARG A 29 -0.78 19.28 4.61
N GLU A 30 -1.62 20.29 4.45
CA GLU A 30 -1.97 21.22 5.51
C GLU A 30 -2.90 20.60 6.55
N GLU A 31 -2.72 21.00 7.81
CA GLU A 31 -3.41 20.46 8.98
C GLU A 31 -4.45 21.46 9.50
N TYR A 32 -5.64 20.96 9.82
CA TYR A 32 -6.78 21.74 10.29
C TYR A 32 -7.44 21.04 11.47
N GLY A 33 -7.95 21.80 12.44
CA GLY A 33 -8.68 21.29 13.59
C GLY A 33 -7.87 21.21 14.88
N GLN A 34 -8.41 20.48 15.85
CA GLN A 34 -7.85 20.40 17.19
C GLN A 34 -6.43 19.82 17.16
N GLY A 35 -5.49 20.49 17.84
CA GLY A 35 -4.06 20.13 17.79
C GLY A 35 -3.32 20.68 16.55
N SER A 36 -3.91 21.60 15.80
CA SER A 36 -3.23 22.40 14.78
C SER A 36 -3.40 23.91 15.07
N ASP A 37 -2.63 24.76 14.39
CA ASP A 37 -2.74 26.23 14.50
C ASP A 37 -3.99 26.79 13.78
N LYS A 38 -4.80 25.94 13.15
CA LYS A 38 -5.92 26.34 12.28
C LYS A 38 -7.20 25.65 12.69
N GLU A 39 -8.29 26.39 12.73
CA GLU A 39 -9.62 25.84 12.97
C GLU A 39 -10.04 24.79 11.91
N PRO A 40 -10.96 23.86 12.25
CA PRO A 40 -11.54 22.94 11.27
C PRO A 40 -12.20 23.68 10.10
N LEU A 41 -12.11 23.11 8.90
CA LEU A 41 -12.75 23.69 7.72
C LEU A 41 -14.27 23.48 7.78
N ARG A 42 -15.05 24.57 7.85
CA ARG A 42 -16.51 24.50 7.75
C ARG A 42 -16.92 24.28 6.30
N LEU A 43 -17.49 23.12 5.99
CA LEU A 43 -17.85 22.74 4.63
C LEU A 43 -19.15 23.45 4.19
N LYS A 44 -19.18 23.83 2.91
CA LYS A 44 -20.40 24.27 2.24
C LYS A 44 -21.27 23.05 1.97
N ILE A 45 -22.52 23.11 2.44
CA ILE A 45 -23.51 22.04 2.25
C ILE A 45 -24.44 22.42 1.09
N LEU A 46 -24.60 21.52 0.13
CA LEU A 46 -25.58 21.60 -0.93
C LEU A 46 -26.53 20.40 -0.84
N LYS A 47 -27.82 20.66 -0.68
CA LYS A 47 -28.89 19.67 -0.67
C LYS A 47 -29.57 19.58 -2.04
N ARG A 48 -29.92 18.37 -2.45
CA ARG A 48 -30.66 18.10 -3.69
C ARG A 48 -32.08 18.66 -3.60
N LYS A 49 -32.59 19.25 -4.69
CA LYS A 49 -34.00 19.65 -4.81
C LYS A 49 -34.86 18.46 -5.25
N ASP A 50 -35.97 18.21 -4.57
CA ASP A 50 -36.84 17.02 -4.76
C ASP A 50 -37.66 16.99 -6.06
N LYS A 51 -37.23 17.64 -7.15
CA LYS A 51 -38.08 17.85 -8.36
C LYS A 51 -37.43 17.58 -9.70
N THR A 52 -36.31 16.89 -9.76
CA THR A 52 -35.61 16.65 -11.02
C THR A 52 -35.60 15.17 -11.38
N GLU A 53 -36.35 14.78 -12.42
CA GLU A 53 -36.17 13.54 -13.18
C GLU A 53 -34.86 13.57 -14.00
N ILE A 54 -33.77 14.03 -13.38
CA ILE A 54 -32.45 14.10 -14.02
C ILE A 54 -31.73 12.81 -13.67
N ASP A 55 -31.23 12.11 -14.69
CA ASP A 55 -30.36 10.96 -14.52
C ASP A 55 -29.11 11.38 -13.74
N ALA A 56 -29.03 10.95 -12.47
CA ALA A 56 -27.94 11.28 -11.57
C ALA A 56 -26.58 10.68 -12.01
N SER A 57 -26.59 9.74 -12.96
CA SER A 57 -25.38 9.20 -13.58
C SER A 57 -24.77 10.12 -14.64
N GLN A 58 -25.43 11.22 -15.03
CA GLN A 58 -24.92 12.20 -15.98
C GLN A 58 -24.28 13.40 -15.29
N SER A 59 -23.34 14.06 -15.97
CA SER A 59 -22.67 15.28 -15.47
C SER A 59 -23.63 16.44 -15.24
N ASP A 60 -24.72 16.52 -16.01
CA ASP A 60 -25.78 17.53 -15.89
C ASP A 60 -26.47 17.52 -14.51
N PHE A 61 -26.40 16.41 -13.79
CA PHE A 61 -26.86 16.30 -12.40
C PHE A 61 -26.22 17.35 -11.47
N LEU A 62 -24.99 17.78 -11.78
CA LEU A 62 -24.26 18.77 -10.98
C LEU A 62 -24.64 20.22 -11.29
N ASN A 63 -25.55 20.46 -12.24
CA ASN A 63 -26.03 21.80 -12.53
C ASN A 63 -26.54 22.48 -11.25
N ALA A 64 -26.07 23.71 -10.99
CA ALA A 64 -26.41 24.47 -9.79
C ALA A 64 -27.93 24.61 -9.56
N ASN A 65 -28.73 24.55 -10.63
CA ASN A 65 -30.19 24.58 -10.54
C ASN A 65 -30.79 23.40 -9.75
N ASN A 66 -30.09 22.27 -9.66
CA ASN A 66 -30.54 21.06 -8.96
C ASN A 66 -30.24 21.08 -7.46
N TRP A 67 -29.46 22.07 -7.00
CA TRP A 67 -28.93 22.12 -5.63
C TRP A 67 -29.32 23.42 -4.93
N VAL A 68 -29.50 23.35 -3.62
CA VAL A 68 -29.76 24.50 -2.74
C VAL A 68 -28.82 24.43 -1.54
N ALA A 69 -28.34 25.57 -1.07
CA ALA A 69 -27.61 25.63 0.19
C ALA A 69 -28.59 25.35 1.34
N ASP A 70 -28.30 24.37 2.18
CA ASP A 70 -29.16 23.95 3.29
C ASP A 70 -28.30 23.35 4.43
N SER A 71 -28.93 22.90 5.52
CA SER A 71 -28.28 22.16 6.60
C SER A 71 -28.36 20.64 6.39
N LEU A 72 -27.47 19.91 7.06
CA LEU A 72 -27.58 18.46 7.22
C LEU A 72 -28.77 18.09 8.12
N PRO A 73 -29.33 16.89 7.96
CA PRO A 73 -30.47 16.46 8.77
C PRO A 73 -30.01 16.10 10.20
N GLU A 74 -30.92 16.20 11.17
CA GLU A 74 -30.58 16.05 12.60
C GLU A 74 -30.21 14.63 13.02
N ASP A 75 -30.58 13.63 12.23
CA ASP A 75 -30.30 12.21 12.43
C ASP A 75 -28.97 11.75 11.80
N LEU A 76 -28.25 12.65 11.13
CA LEU A 76 -26.89 12.39 10.66
C LEU A 76 -25.89 12.87 11.72
N GLU A 77 -25.43 11.95 12.56
CA GLU A 77 -24.55 12.23 13.72
C GLU A 77 -23.25 11.40 13.71
N GLY A 78 -22.36 11.71 14.65
CA GLY A 78 -21.04 11.09 14.80
C GLY A 78 -19.96 11.65 13.86
N HIS A 79 -18.91 10.85 13.65
CA HIS A 79 -17.63 11.29 13.11
C HIS A 79 -17.09 10.28 12.09
N VAL A 80 -16.95 10.68 10.82
CA VAL A 80 -16.35 9.83 9.79
C VAL A 80 -14.85 10.10 9.72
N PHE A 81 -14.04 9.06 9.89
CA PHE A 81 -12.59 9.13 9.74
C PHE A 81 -12.17 8.45 8.44
N ILE A 82 -11.30 9.08 7.68
CA ILE A 82 -10.76 8.57 6.42
C ILE A 82 -9.26 8.74 6.46
N VAL A 83 -8.50 7.74 6.00
CA VAL A 83 -7.05 7.83 5.86
C VAL A 83 -6.64 7.80 4.38
N GLY A 84 -5.60 8.55 4.04
CA GLY A 84 -4.97 8.47 2.73
C GLY A 84 -3.48 8.85 2.76
N PRO A 85 -2.72 8.46 1.71
CA PRO A 85 -1.33 8.86 1.53
C PRO A 85 -1.23 10.35 1.15
N ALA A 86 -0.25 11.04 1.72
CA ALA A 86 -0.01 12.47 1.51
C ALA A 86 1.37 12.79 0.92
N GLY A 87 1.97 11.85 0.18
CA GLY A 87 3.33 11.96 -0.35
C GLY A 87 4.40 12.07 0.73
N SER A 88 5.59 12.53 0.36
CA SER A 88 6.70 12.76 1.28
C SER A 88 7.10 14.22 1.32
N LEU A 89 8.01 14.54 2.24
CA LEU A 89 8.67 15.84 2.32
C LEU A 89 9.47 16.20 1.05
N GLU A 90 9.77 15.25 0.16
CA GLU A 90 10.43 15.51 -1.14
C GLU A 90 9.47 15.55 -2.33
N SER A 91 8.20 15.21 -2.12
CA SER A 91 7.17 15.25 -3.16
C SER A 91 7.06 16.66 -3.76
N LYS A 92 6.96 16.71 -5.09
CA LYS A 92 6.90 17.97 -5.84
C LYS A 92 5.48 18.52 -5.82
N GLY A 93 5.37 19.84 -5.79
CA GLY A 93 4.08 20.51 -5.66
C GLY A 93 4.20 22.03 -5.62
N GLN A 94 3.09 22.67 -5.32
CA GLN A 94 2.99 24.10 -5.07
C GLN A 94 2.51 24.29 -3.63
N GLU A 95 3.30 25.02 -2.83
CA GLU A 95 3.02 25.28 -1.42
C GLU A 95 2.77 23.96 -0.65
N ASN A 96 1.58 23.80 -0.05
CA ASN A 96 1.20 22.60 0.70
C ASN A 96 0.56 21.50 -0.18
N ILE A 97 0.25 21.78 -1.45
CA ILE A 97 -0.34 20.82 -2.37
C ILE A 97 0.76 20.10 -3.12
N VAL A 98 0.89 18.80 -2.91
CA VAL A 98 1.90 17.94 -3.54
C VAL A 98 1.26 16.95 -4.52
N VAL A 99 2.07 16.50 -5.47
CA VAL A 99 1.80 15.38 -6.37
C VAL A 99 2.79 14.27 -6.03
N PRO A 100 2.42 13.29 -5.20
CA PRO A 100 3.34 12.26 -4.72
C PRO A 100 4.02 11.50 -5.87
N THR A 101 3.24 11.21 -6.92
CA THR A 101 3.66 10.40 -8.07
C THR A 101 4.41 11.18 -9.15
N PHE A 102 4.82 12.41 -8.88
CA PHE A 102 5.42 13.32 -9.87
C PHE A 102 6.68 12.74 -10.53
N ASP A 103 7.43 11.86 -9.88
CA ASP A 103 8.62 11.24 -10.44
C ASP A 103 8.32 10.16 -11.50
N GLY A 104 7.11 9.59 -11.47
CA GLY A 104 6.68 8.48 -12.32
C GLY A 104 7.16 7.09 -11.88
N TRP A 105 7.68 6.98 -10.66
CA TRP A 105 8.27 5.77 -10.06
C TRP A 105 7.74 5.46 -8.66
N THR A 106 6.84 6.30 -8.16
CA THR A 106 6.12 6.12 -6.90
C THR A 106 4.66 5.77 -7.16
N HIS A 107 4.14 4.87 -6.33
CA HIS A 107 2.77 4.39 -6.37
C HIS A 107 1.79 5.47 -5.89
N LEU A 108 0.53 5.38 -6.28
CA LEU A 108 -0.56 6.21 -5.75
C LEU A 108 -0.74 6.07 -4.22
N PHE A 109 -0.28 4.97 -3.63
CA PHE A 109 -0.34 4.69 -2.18
C PHE A 109 0.90 5.17 -1.42
N PHE A 110 1.78 5.92 -2.09
CA PHE A 110 3.02 6.41 -1.53
C PHE A 110 2.81 7.66 -0.67
N GLY A 111 3.29 7.60 0.58
CA GLY A 111 3.50 8.79 1.40
C GLY A 111 3.04 8.69 2.85
N ASP A 112 3.37 9.71 3.62
CA ASP A 112 2.94 9.90 5.00
C ASP A 112 1.41 9.78 5.12
N GLY A 113 0.91 9.14 6.17
CA GLY A 113 -0.53 9.06 6.43
C GLY A 113 -1.13 10.43 6.74
N MET A 114 -2.29 10.70 6.17
CA MET A 114 -3.13 11.84 6.50
C MET A 114 -4.50 11.33 6.95
N ILE A 115 -4.92 11.75 8.15
CA ILE A 115 -6.27 11.49 8.64
C ILE A 115 -7.15 12.68 8.28
N TYR A 116 -8.33 12.40 7.75
CA TYR A 116 -9.42 13.33 7.50
C TYR A 116 -10.57 12.95 8.43
N ARG A 117 -10.98 13.84 9.34
CA ARG A 117 -12.17 13.63 10.19
C ARG A 117 -13.27 14.58 9.75
N LEU A 118 -14.39 14.01 9.30
CA LEU A 118 -15.61 14.72 8.93
C LEU A 118 -16.61 14.63 10.09
N ASP A 119 -16.90 15.77 10.69
CA ASP A 119 -17.82 15.93 11.81
C ASP A 119 -19.17 16.50 11.29
N PHE A 120 -20.30 15.91 11.67
CA PHE A 120 -21.65 16.38 11.27
C PHE A 120 -22.29 17.39 12.24
N HIS A 121 -21.47 17.86 13.18
CA HIS A 121 -21.75 18.91 14.14
C HIS A 121 -20.42 19.56 14.50
N HIS A 122 -20.44 20.75 15.12
CA HIS A 122 -19.18 21.32 15.60
C HIS A 122 -18.73 20.55 16.85
N SER A 123 -17.56 19.95 16.83
CA SER A 123 -17.05 19.13 17.93
C SER A 123 -16.32 19.99 18.98
N GLY A 124 -16.90 20.13 20.18
CA GLY A 124 -16.22 20.65 21.38
C GLY A 124 -15.63 19.53 22.24
N GLN A 125 -14.70 19.84 23.15
CA GLN A 125 -14.15 18.86 24.10
C GLN A 125 -15.23 18.44 25.11
N ILE A 126 -15.46 17.14 25.27
CA ILE A 126 -16.19 16.59 26.42
C ILE A 126 -15.12 16.33 27.50
N ASP A 127 -14.99 17.25 28.46
CA ASP A 127 -14.09 17.05 29.59
C ASP A 127 -14.72 16.07 30.59
N ASP A 128 -14.06 14.93 30.80
CA ASP A 128 -14.41 13.95 31.85
C ASP A 128 -14.04 14.43 33.27
N SER A 129 -13.50 15.64 33.41
CA SER A 129 -13.23 16.24 34.71
C SER A 129 -14.42 17.09 35.17
N SER A 130 -15.53 16.47 35.54
CA SER A 130 -16.39 17.09 36.56
C SER A 130 -17.16 16.08 37.40
N ASP A 131 -17.07 16.32 38.70
CA ASP A 131 -17.91 15.82 39.78
C ASP A 131 -19.35 15.52 39.35
N GLU A 132 -19.97 14.53 40.02
CA GLU A 132 -21.38 14.10 39.93
C GLU A 132 -22.42 15.21 40.27
N ASN A 133 -22.09 16.51 40.16
CA ASN A 133 -22.97 17.63 40.45
C ASN A 133 -22.94 18.77 39.40
N SER A 134 -22.43 18.55 38.19
CA SER A 134 -22.38 19.58 37.13
C SER A 134 -23.38 19.32 35.98
N ASP A 135 -24.69 19.32 36.29
CA ASP A 135 -25.78 19.38 35.28
C ASP A 135 -25.71 20.60 34.32
N ASN A 136 -24.70 21.48 34.49
CA ASN A 136 -24.50 22.70 33.72
C ASN A 136 -23.37 22.64 32.66
N TYR A 137 -22.52 21.60 32.60
CA TYR A 137 -21.44 21.54 31.59
C TYR A 137 -21.85 20.81 30.29
N ILE A 138 -22.91 19.99 30.33
CA ILE A 138 -23.47 19.30 29.16
C ILE A 138 -24.32 20.25 28.28
N GLN A 139 -24.57 21.50 28.70
CA GLN A 139 -25.42 22.42 27.94
C GLN A 139 -24.72 23.17 26.79
N ASP A 140 -23.39 23.32 26.80
CA ASP A 140 -22.65 24.06 25.75
C ASP A 140 -22.12 23.18 24.59
N THR A 141 -22.15 21.85 24.71
CA THR A 141 -21.86 20.91 23.60
C THR A 141 -23.07 20.63 22.71
N LYS A 142 -24.23 21.28 22.94
CA LYS A 142 -25.32 21.40 21.94
C LYS A 142 -24.91 22.34 20.81
N LEU A 143 -23.79 22.02 20.15
CA LEU A 143 -23.19 22.76 19.06
C LEU A 143 -23.97 22.51 17.76
N ALA A 144 -24.79 23.49 17.38
CA ALA A 144 -25.42 23.70 16.07
C ALA A 144 -25.50 22.46 15.15
N LYS A 145 -26.49 21.59 15.43
CA LYS A 145 -26.86 20.48 14.53
C LYS A 145 -27.05 21.00 13.09
N GLY A 146 -26.69 20.17 12.10
CA GLY A 146 -26.86 20.49 10.68
C GLY A 146 -25.66 21.15 9.99
N GLY A 147 -24.50 21.21 10.65
CA GLY A 147 -23.22 21.66 10.06
C GLY A 147 -22.34 20.50 9.59
N ALA A 148 -21.25 20.80 8.87
CA ALA A 148 -20.22 19.83 8.51
C ALA A 148 -18.82 20.46 8.64
N PHE A 149 -17.90 19.79 9.32
CA PHE A 149 -16.56 20.30 9.58
C PHE A 149 -15.50 19.25 9.24
N LEU A 150 -14.40 19.68 8.63
CA LEU A 150 -13.30 18.82 8.24
C LEU A 150 -12.03 19.20 9.02
N SER A 151 -11.56 18.25 9.83
CA SER A 151 -10.24 18.28 10.47
C SER A 151 -9.26 17.40 9.71
N THR A 152 -8.00 17.79 9.62
CA THR A 152 -6.94 17.04 8.94
C THR A 152 -5.67 17.00 9.77
N LYS A 153 -4.99 15.84 9.79
CA LYS A 153 -3.72 15.68 10.50
C LYS A 153 -2.76 14.81 9.74
N LEU A 154 -1.54 15.33 9.54
CA LEU A 154 -0.45 14.58 8.95
C LEU A 154 0.25 13.78 10.05
N ILE A 155 0.45 12.49 9.79
CA ILE A 155 0.98 11.56 10.78
C ILE A 155 2.50 11.65 10.80
N LYS A 156 3.03 11.96 11.99
CA LYS A 156 4.45 12.28 12.21
C LYS A 156 5.05 11.30 13.23
N THR A 157 5.54 10.17 12.74
CA THR A 157 6.25 9.17 13.54
C THR A 157 7.68 9.61 13.87
N PRO A 158 8.41 8.93 14.79
CA PRO A 158 9.82 9.24 15.04
C PRO A 158 10.69 9.22 13.77
N ASP A 159 10.41 8.32 12.82
CA ASP A 159 11.12 8.26 11.54
C ASP A 159 10.78 9.43 10.61
N TYR A 160 9.60 10.06 10.72
CA TYR A 160 9.28 11.31 10.00
C TYR A 160 10.21 12.44 10.41
N TYR A 161 10.44 12.61 11.71
CA TYR A 161 11.30 13.68 12.22
C TYR A 161 12.77 13.45 11.86
N VAL A 162 13.21 12.19 11.87
CA VAL A 162 14.55 11.83 11.34
C VAL A 162 14.65 12.14 9.84
N ASP A 163 13.66 11.77 9.04
CA ASP A 163 13.64 12.09 7.61
C ASP A 163 13.70 13.61 7.38
N LYS A 164 12.85 14.36 8.08
CA LYS A 164 12.81 15.83 8.05
C LYS A 164 14.17 16.45 8.38
N ALA A 165 14.83 15.99 9.44
CA ALA A 165 16.15 16.47 9.86
C ALA A 165 17.25 16.20 8.83
N LEU A 166 17.11 15.12 8.05
CA LEU A 166 18.08 14.71 7.03
C LEU A 166 17.84 15.34 5.65
N LEU A 167 16.77 16.14 5.48
CA LEU A 167 16.44 16.74 4.19
C LEU A 167 17.20 18.03 3.88
N PRO A 168 17.58 18.23 2.61
CA PRO A 168 18.15 19.48 2.17
C PRO A 168 17.02 20.51 1.92
N GLY A 169 16.68 21.39 2.87
CA GLY A 169 15.70 22.44 2.55
C GLY A 169 15.15 23.30 3.69
N GLY A 170 14.62 22.67 4.74
CA GLY A 170 13.93 23.38 5.82
C GLY A 170 14.90 23.74 6.93
N ASN A 171 15.01 25.02 7.30
CA ASN A 171 15.96 25.53 8.31
C ASN A 171 17.24 24.70 8.34
N TYR A 172 17.92 24.66 7.19
CA TYR A 172 19.15 23.89 7.01
C TYR A 172 20.05 24.11 8.22
N ASP A 173 20.28 23.07 8.99
CA ASP A 173 21.35 23.12 9.95
C ASP A 173 22.67 23.00 9.17
N PRO A 174 23.48 24.07 9.06
CA PRO A 174 24.73 24.02 8.33
C PRO A 174 25.71 22.96 8.86
N ARG A 175 25.47 22.41 10.07
CA ARG A 175 26.23 21.31 10.69
C ARG A 175 26.11 19.98 9.92
N TYR A 176 25.02 19.76 9.18
CA TYR A 176 24.80 18.51 8.42
C TYR A 176 25.43 18.51 7.01
N ILE A 177 25.96 19.67 6.56
CA ILE A 177 26.49 19.86 5.19
C ILE A 177 27.93 20.40 5.15
N ASN A 178 28.35 21.23 6.11
CA ASN A 178 29.63 21.94 6.08
C ASN A 178 30.48 21.78 7.34
N SER A 179 31.15 20.63 7.47
CA SER A 179 32.19 20.40 8.47
C SER A 179 33.56 20.96 8.03
N LYS A 180 33.67 22.29 7.93
CA LYS A 180 34.97 22.97 8.12
C LYS A 180 35.09 23.67 9.47
N LYS A 181 34.00 23.79 10.24
CA LYS A 181 34.02 24.40 11.58
C LYS A 181 33.68 23.37 12.63
N THR A 182 34.59 23.22 13.58
CA THR A 182 34.53 22.38 14.77
C THR A 182 33.40 22.83 15.70
N HIS A 183 32.72 21.86 16.32
CA HIS A 183 31.80 22.09 17.44
C HIS A 183 32.58 22.69 18.62
N PRO A 184 32.02 23.60 19.44
CA PRO A 184 32.68 24.12 20.65
C PRO A 184 33.05 23.04 21.68
N SER A 185 32.52 21.82 21.54
CA SER A 185 32.88 20.63 22.34
C SER A 185 34.06 19.80 21.77
N GLY A 186 34.68 20.21 20.66
CA GLY A 186 35.85 19.53 20.09
C GLY A 186 35.59 18.19 19.39
N THR A 187 34.35 17.74 19.25
CA THR A 187 34.00 16.53 18.49
C THR A 187 33.84 16.83 17.00
N LEU A 188 34.49 16.00 16.16
CA LEU A 188 34.57 16.13 14.70
C LEU A 188 33.17 16.09 14.06
N PRO A 189 32.83 17.02 13.14
CA PRO A 189 31.58 16.93 12.41
C PRO A 189 31.69 15.94 11.24
N TRP A 190 30.56 15.36 10.86
CA TRP A 190 30.41 14.18 10.02
C TRP A 190 31.19 14.19 8.71
N SER A 191 31.59 13.01 8.22
CA SER A 191 31.96 12.86 6.81
C SER A 191 30.70 13.00 5.94
N ARG A 192 30.78 13.73 4.81
CA ARG A 192 29.65 13.91 3.85
C ARG A 192 29.04 12.59 3.34
N VAL A 193 29.72 11.46 3.55
CA VAL A 193 29.31 10.12 3.07
C VAL A 193 28.27 9.48 4.01
N GLU A 194 28.43 9.61 5.32
CA GLU A 194 27.56 8.93 6.31
C GLU A 194 26.15 9.51 6.39
N TYR A 195 25.99 10.83 6.22
CA TYR A 195 24.68 11.47 6.11
C TYR A 195 23.94 11.03 4.83
N ARG A 196 24.66 10.97 3.70
CA ARG A 196 24.08 10.53 2.42
C ARG A 196 23.59 9.08 2.46
N GLU A 197 24.25 8.23 3.24
CA GLU A 197 23.86 6.82 3.46
C GLU A 197 22.73 6.66 4.49
N SER A 198 22.45 7.68 5.31
CA SER A 198 21.36 7.68 6.29
C SER A 198 20.09 8.35 5.77
N LYS A 199 20.18 9.18 4.72
CA LYS A 199 19.03 9.82 4.06
C LYS A 199 18.03 8.77 3.55
N PHE A 200 16.75 9.10 3.66
CA PHE A 200 15.66 8.34 3.05
C PHE A 200 15.42 8.76 1.60
N TYR A 201 15.05 7.78 0.77
CA TYR A 201 14.72 7.97 -0.63
C TYR A 201 13.38 7.32 -0.92
N ASP A 202 12.59 7.94 -1.80
CA ASP A 202 11.32 7.39 -2.28
C ASP A 202 11.58 6.03 -2.97
N SER A 203 10.78 5.04 -2.60
CA SER A 203 10.89 3.67 -3.08
C SER A 203 9.50 3.03 -3.21
N VAL A 204 8.89 3.29 -4.37
CA VAL A 204 7.58 2.78 -4.80
C VAL A 204 6.45 3.17 -3.84
N ILE A 205 6.27 2.42 -2.75
CA ILE A 205 5.24 2.60 -1.72
C ILE A 205 5.78 3.09 -0.38
N THR A 206 7.11 3.15 -0.19
CA THR A 206 7.73 3.54 1.08
C THR A 206 8.99 4.38 0.88
N ARG A 207 9.55 4.92 1.95
CA ARG A 207 10.84 5.61 1.98
C ARG A 207 11.88 4.75 2.65
N LEU A 208 12.97 4.47 1.94
CA LEU A 208 14.07 3.62 2.40
C LEU A 208 15.35 4.42 2.62
N SER A 209 15.97 4.20 3.77
CA SER A 209 17.31 4.61 4.10
C SER A 209 18.21 3.38 4.11
N PHE A 210 19.37 3.50 3.47
CA PHE A 210 20.33 2.41 3.40
C PHE A 210 20.79 2.00 4.81
N ARG A 211 21.09 2.94 5.72
CA ARG A 211 21.52 2.60 7.08
C ARG A 211 20.40 2.51 8.12
N LEU A 212 19.38 3.37 8.00
CA LEU A 212 18.36 3.51 9.04
C LEU A 212 17.17 2.57 8.84
N GLY A 213 16.90 2.06 7.63
CA GLY A 213 15.79 1.14 7.36
C GLY A 213 14.63 1.82 6.62
N GLY A 214 13.38 1.46 6.92
CA GLY A 214 12.18 1.98 6.24
C GLY A 214 11.31 2.82 7.16
N ARG A 215 10.63 3.82 6.59
CA ARG A 215 9.69 4.69 7.33
C ARG A 215 8.37 3.98 7.62
N ASN A 216 7.78 4.22 8.80
CA ASN A 216 6.43 3.77 9.14
C ASN A 216 5.42 4.85 8.73
N LEU A 217 4.72 4.64 7.61
CA LEU A 217 3.88 5.67 7.00
C LEU A 217 2.48 5.78 7.59
N LEU A 218 1.94 4.70 8.17
CA LEU A 218 0.62 4.69 8.84
C LEU A 218 -0.51 5.29 7.97
N ASN A 219 -0.61 4.87 6.70
CA ASN A 219 -1.44 5.56 5.70
C ASN A 219 -2.57 4.71 5.11
N THR A 220 -2.77 3.47 5.58
CA THR A 220 -3.62 2.50 4.88
C THR A 220 -5.00 2.40 5.48
N ALA A 221 -5.14 1.97 6.74
CA ALA A 221 -6.47 1.76 7.33
C ALA A 221 -6.60 2.30 8.75
N LEU A 222 -7.83 2.23 9.24
CA LEU A 222 -8.25 2.60 10.58
C LEU A 222 -8.99 1.41 11.19
N LEU A 223 -8.70 1.07 12.44
CA LEU A 223 -9.45 0.07 13.21
C LEU A 223 -10.21 0.77 14.34
N PRO A 224 -11.55 0.88 14.24
CA PRO A 224 -12.36 1.33 15.36
C PRO A 224 -12.37 0.26 16.45
N MET A 225 -12.25 0.69 17.71
CA MET A 225 -12.35 -0.16 18.88
C MET A 225 -13.54 0.31 19.70
N LYS A 226 -14.63 -0.46 19.66
CA LYS A 226 -15.92 -0.13 20.27
C LYS A 226 -16.30 -1.20 21.29
N PRO A 227 -15.94 -1.00 22.58
CA PRO A 227 -16.23 -1.98 23.61
C PRO A 227 -17.74 -2.23 23.74
N ASN A 228 -18.13 -3.47 24.05
CA ASN A 228 -19.54 -3.79 24.33
C ASN A 228 -20.06 -3.18 25.66
N ASP A 229 -19.16 -2.86 26.58
CA ASP A 229 -19.51 -2.18 27.84
C ASP A 229 -19.85 -0.70 27.54
N LYS A 230 -21.02 -0.25 28.01
CA LYS A 230 -21.51 1.13 27.87
C LYS A 230 -20.62 2.16 28.58
N SER A 231 -19.70 1.72 29.44
CA SER A 231 -18.68 2.57 30.07
C SER A 231 -17.39 2.70 29.26
N GLY A 232 -17.22 1.84 28.24
CA GLY A 232 -16.05 1.80 27.39
C GLY A 232 -16.03 2.94 26.38
N LYS A 233 -14.90 3.65 26.31
CA LYS A 233 -14.68 4.72 25.34
C LYS A 233 -14.32 4.14 23.97
N GLU A 234 -14.88 4.71 22.91
CA GLU A 234 -14.46 4.37 21.55
C GLU A 234 -13.02 4.83 21.30
N ARG A 235 -12.18 3.96 20.74
CA ARG A 235 -10.77 4.23 20.43
C ARG A 235 -10.47 3.94 18.97
N LEU A 236 -9.32 4.42 18.49
CA LEU A 236 -8.96 4.33 17.09
C LEU A 236 -7.49 3.93 16.92
N LEU A 237 -7.24 2.87 16.14
CA LEU A 237 -5.90 2.56 15.65
C LEU A 237 -5.73 2.97 14.19
N LEU A 238 -4.52 3.37 13.86
CA LEU A 238 -4.04 3.67 12.52
C LEU A 238 -2.98 2.64 12.12
N VAL A 239 -3.09 2.11 10.90
CA VAL A 239 -2.40 0.87 10.51
C VAL A 239 -1.84 0.90 9.10
N TRP A 240 -0.81 0.07 8.88
CA TRP A 240 -0.11 -0.09 7.60
C TRP A 240 0.59 -1.47 7.52
N ASP A 241 0.51 -2.15 6.38
CA ASP A 241 1.09 -3.50 6.14
C ASP A 241 2.60 -3.60 6.45
N ALA A 242 3.33 -2.49 6.36
CA ALA A 242 4.79 -2.46 6.46
C ALA A 242 5.32 -1.73 7.72
N GLY A 243 4.47 -1.55 8.73
CA GLY A 243 4.82 -0.87 9.97
C GLY A 243 4.06 -1.37 11.20
N ARG A 244 4.41 -0.84 12.37
CA ARG A 244 3.68 -1.12 13.62
C ARG A 244 2.43 -0.25 13.68
N PRO A 245 1.25 -0.78 14.07
CA PRO A 245 0.07 0.03 14.36
C PRO A 245 0.32 1.07 15.45
N TYR A 246 -0.41 2.19 15.38
CA TYR A 246 -0.44 3.20 16.43
C TYR A 246 -1.87 3.51 16.84
N GLU A 247 -2.07 3.73 18.13
CA GLU A 247 -3.29 4.36 18.61
C GLU A 247 -3.23 5.86 18.38
N VAL A 248 -4.38 6.40 17.96
CA VAL A 248 -4.57 7.81 17.65
C VAL A 248 -5.65 8.35 18.57
N ASN A 249 -5.47 9.56 19.08
CA ASN A 249 -6.52 10.26 19.78
C ASN A 249 -7.60 10.71 18.76
N PRO A 250 -8.84 10.18 18.81
CA PRO A 250 -9.89 10.55 17.85
C PRO A 250 -10.24 12.04 17.88
N TYR A 251 -10.02 12.72 19.01
CA TYR A 251 -10.33 14.15 19.19
C TYR A 251 -9.24 15.07 18.60
N THR A 252 -7.96 14.83 18.89
CA THR A 252 -6.85 15.69 18.40
C THR A 252 -6.16 15.17 17.13
N LEU A 253 -6.44 13.93 16.76
CA LEU A 253 -5.79 13.17 15.70
C LEU A 253 -4.28 12.92 15.93
N ASP A 254 -3.77 13.18 17.13
CA ASP A 254 -2.37 12.92 17.48
C ASP A 254 -2.10 11.44 17.77
N LEU A 255 -0.85 11.03 17.53
CA LEU A 255 -0.37 9.69 17.90
C LEU A 255 -0.22 9.58 19.41
N VAL A 256 -0.80 8.54 20.00
CA VAL A 256 -0.74 8.26 21.44
C VAL A 256 0.39 7.28 21.75
N GLY A 257 0.45 6.16 21.03
CA GLY A 257 1.51 5.17 21.19
C GLY A 257 1.34 3.96 20.28
N PRO A 258 2.42 3.19 20.06
CA PRO A 258 2.37 2.01 19.20
C PRO A 258 1.69 0.82 19.90
N VAL A 259 1.15 -0.09 19.09
CA VAL A 259 0.86 -1.46 19.53
C VAL A 259 2.17 -2.25 19.51
N GLY A 260 2.71 -2.57 20.68
CA GLY A 260 4.01 -3.24 20.83
C GLY A 260 5.20 -2.27 20.77
N LEU A 261 6.16 -2.48 21.68
CA LEU A 261 7.45 -1.80 21.67
C LEU A 261 8.34 -2.33 20.53
N ASN A 262 9.38 -1.60 20.17
CA ASN A 262 10.32 -1.94 19.10
C ASN A 262 11.00 -3.31 19.29
N LYS A 263 11.05 -3.78 20.54
CA LYS A 263 11.59 -5.10 20.93
C LYS A 263 10.61 -6.25 20.66
N ASP A 264 9.31 -5.96 20.61
CA ASP A 264 8.26 -6.96 20.42
C ASP A 264 8.14 -7.39 18.95
N TRP A 265 8.54 -6.50 18.04
CA TRP A 265 8.43 -6.70 16.60
C TRP A 265 9.73 -7.22 15.97
N LEU A 266 9.59 -8.25 15.15
CA LEU A 266 10.66 -8.78 14.33
C LEU A 266 10.69 -8.08 12.95
N PRO A 267 11.90 -7.79 12.43
CA PRO A 267 12.03 -7.21 11.10
C PRO A 267 11.59 -8.22 10.02
N LEU A 268 11.05 -7.71 8.91
CA LEU A 268 10.69 -8.50 7.73
C LEU A 268 11.85 -9.41 7.28
N ILE A 269 13.09 -8.94 7.35
CA ILE A 269 14.31 -9.72 7.09
C ILE A 269 15.42 -9.34 8.08
N GLU A 270 16.16 -10.34 8.54
CA GLU A 270 17.38 -10.18 9.35
C GLU A 270 18.59 -9.72 8.51
N ILE A 271 18.57 -8.47 8.06
CA ILE A 271 19.61 -7.91 7.18
C ILE A 271 20.96 -7.77 7.91
N ASN A 272 20.97 -7.59 9.22
CA ASN A 272 22.20 -7.37 10.00
C ASN A 272 23.13 -8.60 9.96
N ARG A 273 22.56 -9.81 9.96
CA ARG A 273 23.33 -11.05 9.84
C ARG A 273 23.94 -11.21 8.44
N LEU A 274 23.18 -10.83 7.41
CA LEU A 274 23.61 -10.83 6.02
C LEU A 274 24.75 -9.82 5.80
N SER A 275 24.61 -8.59 6.30
CA SER A 275 25.63 -7.54 6.15
C SER A 275 26.95 -7.90 6.84
N ARG A 276 26.92 -8.54 8.02
CA ARG A 276 28.11 -9.06 8.70
C ARG A 276 28.89 -10.08 7.87
N VAL A 277 28.18 -10.96 7.16
CA VAL A 277 28.80 -11.97 6.29
C VAL A 277 29.50 -11.30 5.12
N PHE A 278 28.83 -10.35 4.47
CA PHE A 278 29.43 -9.56 3.39
C PHE A 278 30.62 -8.72 3.86
N GLN A 279 30.55 -8.14 5.06
CA GLN A 279 31.68 -7.45 5.65
C GLN A 279 32.87 -8.36 5.89
N ASN A 280 32.66 -9.56 6.43
CA ASN A 280 33.74 -10.52 6.67
C ASN A 280 34.36 -10.99 5.35
N LEU A 281 33.53 -11.31 4.35
CA LEU A 281 34.00 -11.62 2.99
C LEU A 281 34.79 -10.45 2.40
N HIS A 282 34.28 -9.23 2.50
CA HIS A 282 34.98 -8.04 2.02
C HIS A 282 36.32 -7.84 2.74
N LYS A 283 36.41 -8.04 4.06
CA LYS A 283 37.67 -7.98 4.81
C LYS A 283 38.71 -8.98 4.33
N ILE A 284 38.29 -10.16 3.88
CA ILE A 284 39.18 -11.19 3.30
C ILE A 284 39.59 -10.80 1.88
N LEU A 285 38.62 -10.37 1.06
CA LEU A 285 38.80 -10.15 -0.37
C LEU A 285 39.35 -8.76 -0.72
N LYS A 286 39.34 -7.78 0.20
CA LYS A 286 39.77 -6.38 -0.04
C LYS A 286 41.22 -6.24 -0.51
N ASN A 287 42.05 -7.25 -0.29
CA ASN A 287 43.46 -7.25 -0.73
C ASN A 287 43.64 -7.81 -2.15
N LEU A 288 42.58 -8.32 -2.79
CA LEU A 288 42.64 -8.78 -4.16
C LEU A 288 42.68 -7.58 -5.12
N PRO A 289 43.57 -7.56 -6.14
CA PRO A 289 43.73 -6.44 -7.07
C PRO A 289 42.42 -6.03 -7.77
N VAL A 290 41.60 -7.01 -8.18
CA VAL A 290 40.31 -6.79 -8.83
C VAL A 290 39.31 -6.10 -7.88
N VAL A 291 39.32 -6.46 -6.59
CA VAL A 291 38.41 -5.88 -5.60
C VAL A 291 38.83 -4.45 -5.25
N GLN A 292 40.13 -4.18 -5.16
CA GLN A 292 40.67 -2.83 -4.95
C GLN A 292 40.33 -1.88 -6.10
N GLN A 293 40.27 -2.38 -7.34
CA GLN A 293 39.84 -1.58 -8.50
C GLN A 293 38.34 -1.24 -8.49
N ILE A 294 37.50 -2.14 -7.97
CA ILE A 294 36.03 -2.00 -7.99
C ILE A 294 35.51 -1.25 -6.74
N LEU A 295 36.09 -1.51 -5.56
CA LEU A 295 35.70 -0.94 -4.26
C LEU A 295 36.94 -0.52 -3.44
N PRO A 296 37.67 0.55 -3.84
CA PRO A 296 38.87 0.97 -3.12
C PRO A 296 38.55 1.53 -1.73
N ASN A 297 39.11 0.90 -0.68
CA ASN A 297 39.18 1.40 0.70
C ASN A 297 37.86 1.84 1.36
N ARG A 298 36.72 1.19 1.03
CA ARG A 298 35.44 1.42 1.72
C ARG A 298 35.02 0.17 2.49
N GLU A 299 34.96 0.28 3.81
CA GLU A 299 34.25 -0.74 4.59
C GLU A 299 32.77 -0.74 4.19
N ILE A 300 32.22 -1.91 3.89
CA ILE A 300 30.77 -2.06 3.68
C ILE A 300 30.11 -1.71 5.01
N PRO A 301 29.25 -0.69 5.10
CA PRO A 301 28.65 -0.32 6.38
C PRO A 301 27.71 -1.41 6.89
N LEU A 302 27.64 -1.58 8.21
CA LEU A 302 26.61 -2.43 8.82
C LEU A 302 25.27 -1.75 8.61
N LEU A 303 24.32 -2.51 8.08
CA LEU A 303 22.93 -2.09 8.02
C LEU A 303 22.38 -2.25 9.43
N THR A 304 21.97 -1.15 10.06
CA THR A 304 21.61 -1.13 11.48
C THR A 304 20.10 -1.24 11.72
N GLN A 305 19.28 -0.92 10.72
CA GLN A 305 17.81 -1.00 10.75
C GLN A 305 17.21 -0.42 12.05
N VAL A 306 17.49 0.86 12.33
CA VAL A 306 16.89 1.60 13.46
C VAL A 306 15.36 1.62 13.32
N PHE A 307 14.88 1.76 12.09
CA PHE A 307 13.50 1.66 11.68
C PHE A 307 13.34 0.40 10.80
N PRO A 308 13.18 -0.79 11.40
CA PRO A 308 12.96 -1.99 10.62
C PRO A 308 11.60 -1.93 9.92
N ILE A 309 11.54 -2.39 8.67
CA ILE A 309 10.25 -2.70 8.04
C ILE A 309 9.70 -3.94 8.75
N THR A 310 8.49 -3.83 9.29
CA THR A 310 7.80 -4.90 9.98
C THR A 310 6.60 -5.29 9.14
N LEU A 311 6.48 -6.57 8.75
CA LEU A 311 5.30 -7.04 8.03
C LEU A 311 4.20 -7.33 9.04
N ALA A 312 3.26 -6.40 9.13
CA ALA A 312 2.04 -6.47 9.91
C ALA A 312 0.82 -6.59 8.98
N VAL A 313 -0.37 -6.39 9.52
CA VAL A 313 -1.63 -6.31 8.75
C VAL A 313 -2.14 -4.87 8.69
N ALA A 314 -2.68 -4.46 7.55
CA ALA A 314 -3.47 -3.22 7.43
C ALA A 314 -4.88 -3.38 7.96
N HIS A 315 -5.39 -4.60 8.13
CA HIS A 315 -6.66 -4.83 8.82
C HIS A 315 -6.47 -5.81 9.97
N PRO A 316 -5.93 -5.35 11.12
CA PRO A 316 -6.04 -6.10 12.36
C PRO A 316 -7.51 -6.18 12.79
N VAL A 317 -7.79 -7.05 13.75
CA VAL A 317 -9.15 -7.31 14.22
C VAL A 317 -9.30 -6.98 15.69
N TYR A 318 -10.48 -6.49 16.06
CA TYR A 318 -10.85 -6.15 17.41
C TYR A 318 -11.94 -7.11 17.92
N ALA A 319 -11.77 -7.62 19.13
CA ALA A 319 -12.71 -8.47 19.84
C ALA A 319 -13.49 -7.63 20.87
N PRO A 320 -14.71 -7.14 20.55
CA PRO A 320 -15.46 -6.21 21.41
C PRO A 320 -15.94 -6.84 22.72
N ASP A 321 -16.03 -8.16 22.76
CA ASP A 321 -16.42 -8.96 23.93
C ASP A 321 -15.34 -9.00 25.03
N LYS A 322 -14.08 -8.75 24.67
CA LYS A 322 -12.94 -8.76 25.59
C LYS A 322 -12.13 -7.46 25.60
N ASP A 323 -12.45 -6.52 24.70
CA ASP A 323 -11.69 -5.30 24.45
C ASP A 323 -10.21 -5.58 24.08
N ILE A 324 -10.02 -6.46 23.09
CA ILE A 324 -8.70 -6.97 22.69
C ILE A 324 -8.48 -6.78 21.19
N VAL A 325 -7.28 -6.37 20.81
CA VAL A 325 -6.81 -6.33 19.42
C VAL A 325 -5.91 -7.53 19.13
N TYR A 326 -6.14 -8.16 17.99
CA TYR A 326 -5.23 -9.13 17.41
C TYR A 326 -4.52 -8.56 16.19
N VAL A 327 -3.20 -8.70 16.16
CA VAL A 327 -2.33 -8.31 15.05
C VAL A 327 -1.36 -9.45 14.77
N VAL A 328 -0.69 -9.42 13.62
CA VAL A 328 0.32 -10.42 13.25
C VAL A 328 1.66 -9.77 12.94
N ASN A 329 2.72 -10.56 13.05
CA ASN A 329 4.05 -10.21 12.56
C ASN A 329 4.65 -11.38 11.78
N ALA A 330 4.92 -11.15 10.49
CA ALA A 330 5.56 -12.13 9.62
C ALA A 330 7.01 -11.77 9.30
N THR A 331 7.87 -12.78 9.25
CA THR A 331 9.24 -12.67 8.73
C THR A 331 9.37 -13.46 7.44
N LYS A 332 10.26 -13.03 6.55
CA LYS A 332 10.54 -13.71 5.29
C LYS A 332 12.00 -14.12 5.21
N SER A 333 12.24 -15.28 4.61
CA SER A 333 13.58 -15.60 4.13
C SER A 333 13.87 -14.88 2.82
N LEU A 334 15.15 -14.63 2.54
CA LEU A 334 15.60 -13.96 1.31
C LEU A 334 15.03 -14.61 0.02
N PRO A 335 14.98 -15.95 -0.15
CA PRO A 335 14.33 -16.55 -1.33
C PRO A 335 12.82 -16.26 -1.44
N THR A 336 12.11 -16.18 -0.30
CA THR A 336 10.68 -15.84 -0.28
C THR A 336 10.47 -14.38 -0.67
N MET A 337 11.27 -13.46 -0.13
CA MET A 337 11.18 -12.03 -0.48
C MET A 337 11.49 -11.77 -1.96
N LEU A 338 12.47 -12.47 -2.51
CA LEU A 338 12.88 -12.31 -3.91
C LEU A 338 11.97 -13.02 -4.92
N SER A 339 11.02 -13.85 -4.46
CA SER A 339 10.10 -14.61 -5.32
C SER A 339 10.80 -15.36 -6.48
N ILE A 340 12.05 -15.82 -6.27
CA ILE A 340 12.93 -16.35 -7.33
C ILE A 340 12.27 -17.41 -8.22
N PRO A 341 11.53 -18.41 -7.68
CA PRO A 341 10.90 -19.42 -8.51
C PRO A 341 9.91 -18.85 -9.54
N ARG A 342 9.33 -17.68 -9.27
CA ARG A 342 8.33 -17.01 -10.11
C ARG A 342 8.93 -16.06 -11.11
N THR A 343 9.96 -15.32 -10.70
CA THR A 343 10.64 -14.36 -11.56
C THR A 343 11.52 -15.06 -12.62
N LEU A 344 12.14 -16.19 -12.27
CA LEU A 344 13.14 -16.83 -13.14
C LEU A 344 12.58 -17.29 -14.51
N PRO A 345 11.37 -17.90 -14.61
CA PRO A 345 10.77 -18.22 -15.90
C PRO A 345 10.54 -16.99 -16.79
N ASN A 346 9.99 -15.91 -16.22
CA ASN A 346 9.72 -14.66 -16.96
C ASN A 346 11.02 -14.00 -17.43
N PHE A 347 12.04 -13.99 -16.57
CA PHE A 347 13.35 -13.46 -16.92
C PHE A 347 13.97 -14.22 -18.09
N LYS A 348 13.89 -15.57 -18.08
CA LYS A 348 14.36 -16.42 -19.19
C LYS A 348 13.60 -16.12 -20.49
N ARG A 349 12.27 -15.99 -20.43
CA ARG A 349 11.43 -15.63 -21.58
C ARG A 349 11.83 -14.27 -22.16
N GLY A 350 12.03 -13.28 -21.30
CA GLY A 350 12.44 -11.94 -21.73
C GLY A 350 13.79 -11.90 -22.42
N VAL A 351 14.79 -12.52 -21.80
CA VAL A 351 16.11 -12.65 -22.41
C VAL A 351 16.00 -13.31 -23.79
N PHE A 352 15.15 -14.33 -23.95
CA PHE A 352 14.93 -14.95 -25.25
C PHE A 352 14.37 -13.94 -26.28
N GLU A 353 13.26 -13.27 -25.96
CA GLU A 353 12.59 -12.31 -26.85
C GLU A 353 13.49 -11.11 -27.24
N TYR A 354 14.27 -10.57 -26.31
CA TYR A 354 15.17 -9.43 -26.59
C TYR A 354 16.27 -9.79 -27.59
N PHE A 355 16.78 -11.02 -27.55
CA PHE A 355 17.83 -11.49 -28.45
C PHE A 355 17.30 -12.06 -29.77
N GLU A 356 16.02 -12.46 -29.85
CA GLU A 356 15.37 -12.75 -31.13
C GLU A 356 15.05 -11.46 -31.91
N LYS A 357 14.55 -10.43 -31.23
CA LYS A 357 14.25 -9.13 -31.86
C LYS A 357 15.50 -8.39 -32.35
N LYS A 358 16.66 -8.66 -31.76
CA LYS A 358 17.95 -8.13 -32.24
C LYS A 358 18.61 -9.14 -33.17
N SER A 359 18.98 -8.70 -34.37
CA SER A 359 19.60 -9.48 -35.44
C SER A 359 21.03 -9.98 -35.10
N PHE A 360 21.20 -10.64 -33.96
CA PHE A 360 22.45 -11.28 -33.54
C PHE A 360 22.66 -12.57 -34.34
N SER A 361 23.93 -12.91 -34.59
CA SER A 361 24.26 -14.21 -35.18
C SER A 361 23.92 -15.35 -34.22
N LYS A 362 23.50 -16.52 -34.75
CA LYS A 362 23.19 -17.74 -33.97
C LYS A 362 24.30 -18.11 -32.97
N SER A 363 25.57 -17.90 -33.35
CA SER A 363 26.72 -18.17 -32.47
C SER A 363 26.80 -17.22 -31.27
N SER A 364 26.47 -15.93 -31.46
CA SER A 364 26.44 -14.93 -30.39
C SER A 364 25.31 -15.20 -29.40
N GLN A 365 24.14 -15.63 -29.91
CA GLN A 365 23.01 -16.07 -29.10
C GLN A 365 23.40 -17.28 -28.22
N TYR A 366 24.13 -18.26 -28.77
CA TYR A 366 24.58 -19.45 -28.01
C TYR A 366 25.58 -19.14 -26.90
N ILE A 367 26.60 -18.32 -27.16
CA ILE A 367 27.60 -17.91 -26.16
C ILE A 367 26.92 -17.15 -25.02
N PHE A 368 26.07 -16.20 -25.36
CA PHE A 368 25.33 -15.42 -24.38
C PHE A 368 24.38 -16.30 -23.55
N TRP A 369 23.72 -17.27 -24.17
CA TRP A 369 22.86 -18.23 -23.48
C TRP A 369 23.63 -19.11 -22.49
N SER A 370 24.82 -19.56 -22.89
CA SER A 370 25.70 -20.33 -22.01
C SER A 370 26.13 -19.48 -20.81
N LEU A 371 26.46 -18.21 -21.03
CA LEU A 371 26.86 -17.26 -19.98
C LEU A 371 25.69 -16.91 -19.04
N THR A 372 24.50 -16.63 -19.57
CA THR A 372 23.32 -16.30 -18.75
C THR A 372 22.83 -17.50 -17.95
N ARG A 373 22.83 -18.71 -18.53
CA ARG A 373 22.57 -19.93 -17.77
C ARG A 373 23.59 -20.12 -16.65
N PHE A 374 24.87 -19.90 -16.94
CA PHE A 374 25.93 -20.01 -15.94
C PHE A 374 25.75 -19.00 -14.79
N ILE A 375 25.50 -17.73 -15.10
CA ILE A 375 25.24 -16.68 -14.11
C ILE A 375 23.99 -16.99 -13.29
N ALA A 376 22.88 -17.37 -13.95
CA ALA A 376 21.64 -17.70 -13.28
C ALA A 376 21.80 -18.92 -12.34
N CYS A 377 22.56 -19.94 -12.78
CA CYS A 377 22.93 -21.07 -11.93
C CYS A 377 23.75 -20.61 -10.71
N ILE A 378 24.78 -19.77 -10.90
CA ILE A 378 25.59 -19.24 -9.79
C ILE A 378 24.72 -18.48 -8.79
N ILE A 379 23.86 -17.57 -9.25
CA ILE A 379 22.95 -16.81 -8.39
C ILE A 379 22.01 -17.76 -7.65
N HIS A 380 21.42 -18.73 -8.35
CA HIS A 380 20.53 -19.72 -7.74
C HIS A 380 21.23 -20.53 -6.64
N TYR A 381 22.42 -21.08 -6.93
CA TYR A 381 23.21 -21.82 -5.94
C TYR A 381 23.69 -20.94 -4.79
N ALA A 382 24.10 -19.70 -5.06
CA ALA A 382 24.51 -18.76 -4.02
C ALA A 382 23.35 -18.43 -3.07
N ILE A 383 22.16 -18.14 -3.60
CA ILE A 383 20.98 -17.83 -2.78
C ILE A 383 20.52 -19.06 -2.00
N ASN A 384 20.49 -20.24 -2.62
CA ASN A 384 20.17 -21.48 -1.91
C ASN A 384 21.20 -21.81 -0.84
N PHE A 385 22.49 -21.59 -1.10
CA PHE A 385 23.56 -21.79 -0.13
C PHE A 385 23.40 -20.83 1.06
N LEU A 386 23.19 -19.54 0.81
CA LEU A 386 22.91 -18.55 1.85
C LEU A 386 21.67 -18.95 2.68
N SER A 387 20.59 -19.38 2.02
CA SER A 387 19.40 -19.88 2.69
C SER A 387 19.66 -21.14 3.51
N PHE A 388 20.46 -22.08 3.00
CA PHE A 388 20.82 -23.33 3.69
C PHE A 388 21.57 -23.06 5.00
N ILE A 389 22.48 -22.08 5.00
CA ILE A 389 23.19 -21.63 6.21
C ILE A 389 22.41 -20.57 7.01
N ARG A 390 21.11 -20.38 6.70
CA ARG A 390 20.17 -19.47 7.38
C ARG A 390 20.61 -18.00 7.38
N ILE A 391 21.37 -17.61 6.36
CA ILE A 391 21.76 -16.22 6.11
C ILE A 391 20.69 -15.59 5.20
N GLY A 392 20.07 -14.51 5.69
CA GLY A 392 18.91 -13.88 5.03
C GLY A 392 17.55 -14.23 5.64
N GLY A 393 17.51 -14.76 6.88
CA GLY A 393 16.29 -14.96 7.66
C GLY A 393 15.55 -16.28 7.42
N GLU A 394 14.58 -16.56 8.30
CA GLU A 394 13.64 -17.68 8.21
C GLU A 394 12.20 -17.14 8.04
N ASN A 395 11.29 -17.97 7.55
CA ASN A 395 9.88 -17.58 7.42
C ASN A 395 9.16 -17.94 8.71
N HIS A 396 8.61 -16.94 9.40
CA HIS A 396 7.80 -17.13 10.59
C HIS A 396 6.52 -16.30 10.50
N LEU A 397 5.46 -16.76 11.17
CA LEU A 397 4.23 -16.03 11.37
C LEU A 397 3.87 -16.04 12.85
N TYR A 398 3.74 -14.86 13.44
CA TYR A 398 3.31 -14.71 14.82
C TYR A 398 1.97 -14.01 14.90
N LEU A 399 1.12 -14.45 15.82
CA LEU A 399 -0.08 -13.76 16.28
C LEU A 399 0.23 -13.06 17.60
N TYR A 400 -0.16 -11.80 17.71
CA TYR A 400 -0.03 -10.99 18.92
C TYR A 400 -1.40 -10.57 19.44
N ARG A 401 -1.54 -10.57 20.76
CA ARG A 401 -2.70 -10.06 21.49
C ARG A 401 -2.32 -8.76 22.21
N TRP A 402 -3.20 -7.76 22.16
CA TRP A 402 -2.99 -6.47 22.80
C TRP A 402 -4.29 -5.94 23.42
N ASP A 403 -4.27 -5.59 24.70
CA ASP A 403 -5.45 -5.13 25.46
C ASP A 403 -5.51 -3.59 25.61
N GLY A 404 -4.51 -2.88 25.11
CA GLY A 404 -4.43 -1.43 25.20
C GLY A 404 -4.10 -0.87 26.58
N LYS A 405 -3.84 -1.70 27.59
CA LYS A 405 -3.43 -1.22 28.93
C LYS A 405 -1.96 -0.84 28.97
N ARG A 406 -1.14 -1.49 28.15
CA ARG A 406 0.30 -1.21 27.99
C ARG A 406 0.70 -1.25 26.52
N ALA A 407 1.72 -0.50 26.14
CA ALA A 407 2.33 -0.52 24.82
C ALA A 407 3.09 -1.83 24.59
N GLU A 408 3.77 -2.38 25.61
CA GLU A 408 4.49 -3.65 25.50
C GLU A 408 3.56 -4.85 25.34
N ILE A 409 3.89 -5.73 24.38
CA ILE A 409 3.23 -7.04 24.23
C ILE A 409 4.03 -8.08 25.01
N GLN A 410 3.40 -8.72 25.99
CA GLN A 410 4.06 -9.72 26.82
C GLN A 410 4.27 -11.02 26.05
N ASP A 411 5.23 -11.85 26.47
CA ASP A 411 5.50 -13.12 25.78
C ASP A 411 4.36 -14.15 25.91
N ILE A 412 3.50 -14.00 26.94
CA ILE A 412 2.27 -14.78 27.08
C ILE A 412 1.24 -14.41 26.00
N ASP A 413 1.38 -13.24 25.37
CA ASP A 413 0.49 -12.70 24.35
C ASP A 413 1.02 -12.90 22.92
N LYS A 414 2.00 -13.80 22.74
CA LYS A 414 2.67 -14.10 21.47
C LYS A 414 2.59 -15.59 21.15
N TRP A 415 2.01 -15.94 20.00
CA TRP A 415 1.93 -17.31 19.50
C TRP A 415 2.56 -17.44 18.12
N GLU A 416 3.37 -18.47 17.91
CA GLU A 416 3.83 -18.84 16.56
C GLU A 416 2.72 -19.65 15.86
N VAL A 417 2.33 -19.21 14.67
CA VAL A 417 1.25 -19.83 13.90
C VAL A 417 1.84 -20.92 13.00
N VAL A 418 1.40 -22.16 13.23
CA VAL A 418 1.97 -23.35 12.60
C VAL A 418 0.93 -24.17 11.84
N ASP A 419 1.38 -24.96 10.87
CA ASP A 419 0.58 -25.96 10.19
C ASP A 419 0.32 -27.20 11.06
N SER A 420 -0.36 -28.21 10.49
CA SER A 420 -0.63 -29.50 11.16
C SER A 420 0.62 -30.29 11.52
N ASN A 421 1.77 -30.00 10.91
CA ASN A 421 3.05 -30.65 11.17
C ASN A 421 3.90 -29.88 12.19
N GLY A 422 3.42 -28.73 12.69
CA GLY A 422 4.17 -27.84 13.58
C GLY A 422 5.20 -26.97 12.86
N CYS A 423 5.13 -26.84 11.54
CA CYS A 423 5.97 -25.93 10.77
C CYS A 423 5.31 -24.54 10.71
N SER A 424 6.08 -23.47 10.93
CA SER A 424 5.55 -22.11 10.79
C SER A 424 4.97 -21.87 9.40
N ILE A 425 3.85 -21.16 9.36
CA ILE A 425 3.19 -20.79 8.10
C ILE A 425 4.09 -19.83 7.33
N LYS A 426 4.25 -20.11 6.04
CA LYS A 426 4.98 -19.26 5.10
C LYS A 426 4.01 -18.35 4.37
N ILE A 427 4.23 -17.04 4.51
CA ILE A 427 3.50 -16.00 3.76
C ILE A 427 4.33 -15.51 2.58
N PRO A 428 4.06 -15.96 1.35
CA PRO A 428 4.74 -15.48 0.16
C PRO A 428 4.37 -14.04 -0.22
N HIS A 429 3.11 -13.62 -0.03
CA HIS A 429 2.59 -12.31 -0.47
C HIS A 429 2.41 -11.33 0.70
N SER A 430 1.25 -10.70 0.87
CA SER A 430 0.94 -9.81 1.99
C SER A 430 -0.07 -10.46 2.94
N LEU A 431 0.08 -10.21 4.24
CA LEU A 431 -0.99 -10.41 5.22
C LEU A 431 -1.83 -9.14 5.26
N HIS A 432 -2.55 -8.84 4.18
CA HIS A 432 -3.22 -7.55 4.10
C HIS A 432 -4.37 -7.45 5.10
N GLN A 433 -5.18 -8.52 5.20
CA GLN A 433 -6.41 -8.51 5.98
C GLN A 433 -6.60 -9.73 6.89
N MET A 434 -7.13 -9.47 8.09
CA MET A 434 -7.64 -10.46 9.03
C MET A 434 -9.17 -10.35 9.18
N GLY A 435 -9.78 -11.43 9.64
CA GLY A 435 -11.18 -11.48 10.08
C GLY A 435 -11.29 -12.10 11.46
N ILE A 436 -12.36 -11.78 12.19
CA ILE A 436 -12.62 -12.34 13.51
C ILE A 436 -14.06 -12.80 13.61
N THR A 437 -14.23 -13.95 14.23
CA THR A 437 -15.52 -14.53 14.61
C THR A 437 -15.53 -14.70 16.13
N LYS A 438 -16.63 -15.18 16.69
CA LYS A 438 -16.76 -15.48 18.12
C LYS A 438 -15.69 -16.48 18.58
N ASP A 439 -15.36 -17.47 17.76
CA ASP A 439 -14.47 -18.57 18.14
C ASP A 439 -13.13 -18.61 17.38
N TYR A 440 -13.02 -17.93 16.24
CA TYR A 440 -11.88 -18.06 15.33
C TYR A 440 -11.32 -16.72 14.83
N ILE A 441 -10.03 -16.71 14.51
CA ILE A 441 -9.36 -15.65 13.75
C ILE A 441 -9.02 -16.19 12.36
N ILE A 442 -9.26 -15.38 11.34
CA ILE A 442 -9.02 -15.69 9.94
C ILE A 442 -7.86 -14.82 9.45
N LEU A 443 -6.83 -15.45 8.88
CA LEU A 443 -5.67 -14.80 8.28
C LEU A 443 -5.68 -15.04 6.76
N SER A 444 -5.47 -13.99 5.97
CA SER A 444 -5.39 -14.08 4.51
C SER A 444 -3.98 -13.81 4.00
N ASP A 445 -3.39 -14.77 3.26
CA ASP A 445 -2.24 -14.50 2.38
C ASP A 445 -2.76 -13.83 1.09
N SER A 446 -3.21 -12.58 1.23
CA SER A 446 -3.79 -11.78 0.15
C SER A 446 -2.80 -11.71 -1.02
N SER A 447 -3.31 -11.90 -2.23
CA SER A 447 -2.49 -12.12 -3.44
C SER A 447 -1.77 -10.89 -3.98
N PHE A 448 -1.39 -9.95 -3.11
CA PHE A 448 -0.61 -8.76 -3.44
C PHE A 448 0.84 -9.14 -3.68
N LYS A 449 1.32 -8.85 -4.89
CA LYS A 449 2.72 -9.09 -5.19
C LYS A 449 3.62 -8.18 -4.37
N LEU A 450 4.70 -8.76 -3.89
CA LEU A 450 5.86 -8.01 -3.43
C LEU A 450 6.98 -8.34 -4.41
N VAL A 451 7.38 -7.38 -5.24
CA VAL A 451 8.40 -7.58 -6.25
C VAL A 451 9.58 -6.66 -5.95
N LEU A 452 10.75 -7.26 -5.73
CA LEU A 452 11.97 -6.47 -5.58
C LEU A 452 12.28 -5.67 -6.87
N ALA A 453 11.74 -6.09 -8.02
CA ALA A 453 11.81 -5.38 -9.29
C ALA A 453 11.20 -3.98 -9.25
N ASP A 454 10.30 -3.67 -8.31
CA ASP A 454 9.71 -2.34 -8.18
C ASP A 454 10.63 -1.47 -7.30
N VAL A 455 11.19 -2.07 -6.24
CA VAL A 455 12.10 -1.42 -5.28
C VAL A 455 13.47 -1.12 -5.90
N ILE A 456 14.00 -2.05 -6.71
CA ILE A 456 15.32 -1.99 -7.36
C ILE A 456 15.46 -0.71 -8.21
N PRO A 457 14.61 -0.42 -9.20
CA PRO A 457 14.64 0.81 -9.96
C PRO A 457 14.64 2.04 -9.08
N SER A 458 13.81 2.15 -8.04
CA SER A 458 13.83 3.34 -7.17
C SER A 458 15.14 3.48 -6.37
N ILE A 459 15.73 2.36 -5.92
CA ILE A 459 17.06 2.33 -5.27
C ILE A 459 18.20 2.63 -6.26
N PHE A 460 18.05 2.26 -7.54
CA PHE A 460 19.07 2.39 -8.60
C PHE A 460 18.86 3.58 -9.57
N ASN A 461 17.73 4.28 -9.47
CA ASN A 461 17.40 5.55 -10.12
C ASN A 461 17.82 6.81 -9.32
N PRO A 462 18.84 6.79 -8.44
CA PRO A 462 19.66 7.97 -8.24
C PRO A 462 20.58 8.15 -9.46
N PRO A 463 20.95 9.38 -9.84
CA PRO A 463 22.01 9.67 -10.82
C PRO A 463 23.41 9.11 -10.47
N TYR A 464 23.52 8.24 -9.46
CA TYR A 464 24.77 7.80 -8.84
C TYR A 464 25.10 6.30 -9.03
N PHE A 465 24.16 5.44 -9.46
CA PHE A 465 24.49 4.02 -9.75
C PHE A 465 24.92 3.77 -11.21
N LEU A 466 24.70 4.74 -12.10
CA LEU A 466 25.30 4.73 -13.45
C LEU A 466 26.82 5.00 -13.45
N VAL A 467 27.38 5.43 -12.31
CA VAL A 467 28.83 5.64 -12.15
C VAL A 467 29.60 4.31 -12.12
N PRO A 468 29.17 3.28 -11.34
CA PRO A 468 29.69 1.92 -11.47
C PRO A 468 29.49 1.32 -12.86
N LEU A 469 28.35 1.55 -13.52
CA LEU A 469 28.11 1.00 -14.87
C LEU A 469 29.06 1.60 -15.92
N LYS A 470 29.44 2.88 -15.82
CA LYS A 470 30.52 3.45 -16.65
C LYS A 470 31.87 2.80 -16.37
N LYS A 471 32.21 2.55 -15.10
CA LYS A 471 33.44 1.82 -14.72
C LYS A 471 33.41 0.35 -15.14
N ILE A 472 32.26 -0.31 -15.04
CA ILE A 472 32.05 -1.68 -15.50
C ILE A 472 32.09 -1.72 -17.03
N GLN A 473 31.58 -0.71 -17.74
CA GLN A 473 31.76 -0.55 -19.19
C GLN A 473 33.23 -0.28 -19.56
N GLU A 474 33.98 0.45 -18.75
CA GLU A 474 35.43 0.63 -18.89
C GLU A 474 36.19 -0.68 -18.64
N VAL A 475 35.80 -1.46 -17.62
CA VAL A 475 36.34 -2.80 -17.32
C VAL A 475 35.95 -3.78 -18.42
N PHE A 476 34.71 -3.75 -18.96
CA PHE A 476 34.31 -4.56 -20.10
C PHE A 476 35.02 -4.14 -21.38
N LYS A 477 35.33 -2.84 -21.56
CA LYS A 477 36.23 -2.37 -22.61
C LYS A 477 37.64 -2.94 -22.42
N GLN A 478 38.17 -2.92 -21.21
CA GLN A 478 39.48 -3.51 -20.89
C GLN A 478 39.50 -5.04 -21.06
N VAL A 479 38.40 -5.73 -20.73
CA VAL A 479 38.22 -7.18 -20.93
C VAL A 479 38.00 -7.51 -22.41
N GLN A 480 37.37 -6.63 -23.19
CA GLN A 480 37.31 -6.72 -24.66
C GLN A 480 38.64 -6.39 -25.34
N GLU A 481 39.54 -5.67 -24.66
CA GLU A 481 40.92 -5.43 -25.09
C GLU A 481 41.89 -6.55 -24.63
N PHE A 482 41.49 -7.39 -23.68
CA PHE A 482 42.26 -8.55 -23.19
C PHE A 482 42.68 -9.55 -24.30
N PRO A 483 41.89 -9.78 -25.37
CA PRO A 483 42.31 -10.60 -26.50
C PRO A 483 43.42 -9.94 -27.35
N LYS A 484 43.65 -8.62 -27.24
CA LYS A 484 44.75 -7.93 -27.94
C LYS A 484 46.08 -8.09 -27.23
N GLN A 485 46.08 -8.27 -25.90
CA GLN A 485 47.30 -8.49 -25.11
C GLN A 485 47.79 -9.95 -25.14
N ILE A 486 46.95 -10.88 -25.62
CA ILE A 486 47.34 -12.29 -25.86
C ILE A 486 48.01 -12.46 -27.25
N GLN A 487 48.08 -11.41 -28.08
CA GLN A 487 48.78 -11.46 -29.38
C GLN A 487 50.32 -11.51 -29.28
N GLU A 488 50.90 -11.47 -28.07
CA GLU A 488 52.33 -11.71 -27.83
C GLU A 488 52.65 -13.15 -27.37
N PHE A 489 51.81 -14.13 -27.70
CA PHE A 489 52.22 -15.54 -27.69
C PHE A 489 52.82 -15.95 -29.05
N PRO A 490 53.92 -16.73 -29.10
CA PRO A 490 54.72 -16.86 -30.31
C PRO A 490 53.98 -17.51 -31.48
N LYS A 491 54.26 -16.94 -32.66
CA LYS A 491 53.86 -17.37 -34.01
C LYS A 491 54.16 -18.85 -34.30
N GLN A 492 53.22 -19.74 -34.00
CA GLN A 492 53.09 -21.03 -34.67
C GLN A 492 51.61 -21.36 -34.78
N ILE A 493 51.01 -20.92 -35.89
CA ILE A 493 50.01 -21.60 -36.71
C ILE A 493 49.75 -20.61 -37.86
N GLN A 494 50.46 -20.86 -38.97
CA GLN A 494 50.09 -20.36 -40.29
C GLN A 494 48.89 -21.17 -40.81
N GLU A 495 48.20 -20.55 -41.77
CA GLU A 495 47.19 -21.11 -42.69
C GLU A 495 45.73 -21.10 -42.21
N PHE A 496 44.95 -20.11 -42.67
CA PHE A 496 43.93 -20.29 -43.72
C PHE A 496 43.43 -18.91 -44.25
N PRO A 497 42.95 -18.80 -45.51
CA PRO A 497 42.74 -17.53 -46.21
C PRO A 497 41.25 -17.15 -46.36
N ASN A 498 40.87 -15.91 -45.99
CA ASN A 498 40.00 -15.01 -46.79
C ASN A 498 39.67 -13.68 -46.08
N PRO A 499 39.81 -12.51 -46.73
CA PRO A 499 39.46 -11.21 -46.16
C PRO A 499 38.06 -10.77 -46.61
N SER A 500 37.00 -11.18 -45.91
CA SER A 500 35.64 -10.66 -46.19
C SER A 500 34.80 -10.30 -44.96
N TYR A 501 35.29 -10.57 -43.74
CA TYR A 501 34.52 -10.33 -42.51
C TYR A 501 34.80 -8.99 -41.81
N ARG A 502 35.87 -8.27 -42.17
CA ARG A 502 36.18 -6.95 -41.55
C ARG A 502 35.37 -5.79 -42.13
N THR A 503 34.92 -5.88 -43.38
CA THR A 503 34.28 -4.77 -44.10
C THR A 503 32.76 -4.69 -43.89
N LEU A 504 32.10 -5.82 -43.57
CA LEU A 504 30.67 -5.88 -43.26
C LEU A 504 30.34 -5.38 -41.84
N TRP A 505 31.23 -5.64 -40.89
CA TRP A 505 31.04 -5.23 -39.48
C TRP A 505 31.15 -3.71 -39.29
N MET A 506 31.96 -3.02 -40.10
CA MET A 506 32.15 -1.57 -40.03
C MET A 506 31.05 -0.76 -40.73
N ARG A 507 30.36 -1.32 -41.74
CA ARG A 507 29.27 -0.61 -42.46
C ARG A 507 27.94 -0.58 -41.70
N SER A 508 27.64 -1.61 -40.90
CA SER A 508 26.43 -1.64 -40.04
C SER A 508 26.48 -0.62 -38.89
N LEU A 509 27.66 -0.07 -38.57
CA LEU A 509 27.85 0.89 -37.49
C LEU A 509 27.71 2.36 -37.93
N LEU A 510 27.50 2.62 -39.23
CA LEU A 510 27.55 3.96 -39.83
C LEU A 510 26.22 4.47 -40.40
N ASP A 511 25.08 3.87 -40.03
CA ASP A 511 23.77 4.45 -40.33
C ASP A 511 23.43 5.57 -39.32
N SER A 512 23.44 6.81 -39.79
CA SER A 512 23.19 8.01 -38.99
C SER A 512 21.72 8.14 -38.55
N SER A 513 20.77 7.52 -39.27
CA SER A 513 19.33 7.59 -38.96
C SER A 513 18.95 6.73 -37.74
N ILE A 514 19.66 5.61 -37.56
CA ILE A 514 19.49 4.71 -36.39
C ILE A 514 20.21 5.30 -35.18
N ARG A 515 21.36 5.97 -35.37
CA ARG A 515 22.06 6.68 -34.28
C ARG A 515 21.18 7.74 -33.60
N GLU A 516 20.41 8.51 -34.35
CA GLU A 516 19.63 9.63 -33.78
C GLU A 516 18.47 9.18 -32.88
N LYS A 517 17.81 8.05 -33.19
CA LYS A 517 16.80 7.45 -32.31
C LYS A 517 17.43 6.68 -31.13
N PHE A 518 18.56 6.02 -31.33
CA PHE A 518 19.17 5.15 -30.33
C PHE A 518 20.00 5.89 -29.28
N PHE A 519 20.62 7.02 -29.64
CA PHE A 519 21.41 7.85 -28.70
C PHE A 519 20.57 8.81 -27.86
N ARG A 520 19.24 8.89 -28.07
CA ARG A 520 18.40 9.73 -27.22
C ARG A 520 18.13 9.14 -25.82
N ASN A 521 18.15 7.81 -25.61
CA ASN A 521 18.08 7.21 -24.24
C ASN A 521 18.27 5.66 -24.17
N PRO A 522 19.49 5.11 -24.29
CA PRO A 522 19.74 3.66 -24.15
C PRO A 522 19.41 3.09 -22.76
N GLY A 523 19.39 3.93 -21.72
CA GLY A 523 18.99 3.53 -20.37
C GLY A 523 17.52 3.12 -20.27
N ILE A 524 16.61 3.83 -20.97
CA ILE A 524 15.17 3.59 -20.89
C ILE A 524 14.81 2.22 -21.51
N SER A 525 15.43 1.84 -22.63
CA SER A 525 15.17 0.54 -23.28
C SER A 525 15.62 -0.64 -22.41
N LEU A 526 16.76 -0.52 -21.72
CA LEU A 526 17.23 -1.55 -20.80
C LEU A 526 16.38 -1.61 -19.52
N THR A 527 15.97 -0.48 -18.97
CA THR A 527 15.09 -0.41 -17.79
C THR A 527 13.72 -1.02 -18.10
N ARG A 528 13.10 -0.64 -19.24
CA ARG A 528 11.84 -1.23 -19.72
C ARG A 528 11.97 -2.75 -19.91
N PHE A 529 13.10 -3.21 -20.45
CA PHE A 529 13.40 -4.64 -20.56
C PHE A 529 13.50 -5.33 -19.19
N LEU A 530 14.25 -4.77 -18.24
CA LEU A 530 14.42 -5.38 -16.92
C LEU A 530 13.09 -5.44 -16.15
N LEU A 531 12.30 -4.37 -16.17
CA LEU A 531 10.98 -4.34 -15.53
C LEU A 531 10.03 -5.38 -16.10
N ARG A 532 9.94 -5.48 -17.43
CA ARG A 532 9.02 -6.41 -18.13
C ARG A 532 9.22 -7.87 -17.74
N TYR A 533 10.44 -8.26 -17.38
CA TYR A 533 10.78 -9.68 -17.21
C TYR A 533 11.35 -10.04 -15.84
N VAL A 534 11.48 -9.09 -14.91
CA VAL A 534 11.79 -9.36 -13.50
C VAL A 534 10.50 -9.37 -12.64
N ASN A 535 9.34 -9.01 -13.22
CA ASN A 535 8.03 -9.12 -12.60
C ASN A 535 7.32 -10.46 -12.94
N TYR A 536 6.20 -10.76 -12.27
CA TYR A 536 5.39 -11.98 -12.39
C TYR A 536 3.91 -11.68 -12.13
N PRO A 537 2.92 -12.44 -12.63
CA PRO A 537 1.50 -12.20 -12.33
C PRO A 537 1.15 -12.64 -10.90
N GLN A 538 0.09 -12.07 -10.31
CA GLN A 538 -0.43 -12.50 -9.00
C GLN A 538 -0.85 -13.99 -9.02
N ARG A 539 -1.17 -14.58 -7.87
CA ARG A 539 -1.82 -15.91 -7.87
C ARG A 539 -3.26 -15.78 -8.34
N SER A 540 -3.84 -16.85 -8.85
CA SER A 540 -5.27 -16.93 -9.20
C SER A 540 -6.15 -17.42 -8.04
N TYR A 541 -5.59 -17.43 -6.84
CA TYR A 541 -6.19 -17.98 -5.62
C TYR A 541 -5.60 -17.28 -4.41
N THR A 542 -6.34 -17.25 -3.31
CA THR A 542 -5.87 -16.79 -2.00
C THR A 542 -5.86 -17.96 -1.00
N ASP A 543 -4.78 -18.07 -0.22
CA ASP A 543 -4.69 -19.04 0.87
C ASP A 543 -5.22 -18.38 2.16
N ILE A 544 -6.20 -19.02 2.80
CA ILE A 544 -6.83 -18.58 4.04
C ILE A 544 -6.42 -19.53 5.16
N TYR A 545 -6.09 -18.98 6.33
CA TYR A 545 -5.71 -19.74 7.52
C TYR A 545 -6.66 -19.39 8.67
N VAL A 546 -7.32 -20.39 9.22
CA VAL A 546 -8.25 -20.24 10.34
C VAL A 546 -7.63 -20.83 11.59
N ILE A 547 -7.47 -20.00 12.62
CA ILE A 547 -6.95 -20.40 13.94
C ILE A 547 -8.03 -20.23 15.00
N ASP A 548 -7.99 -21.05 16.03
CA ASP A 548 -8.82 -20.87 17.22
C ASP A 548 -8.43 -19.57 17.93
N ARG A 549 -9.40 -18.91 18.57
CA ARG A 549 -9.13 -17.71 19.36
C ARG A 549 -8.38 -18.05 20.66
N PRO A 550 -7.16 -17.52 20.89
CA PRO A 550 -6.37 -17.88 22.07
C PRO A 550 -7.08 -17.59 23.40
N ASP A 551 -7.84 -16.49 23.47
CA ASP A 551 -8.61 -16.10 24.66
C ASP A 551 -9.75 -17.07 25.00
N ARG A 552 -10.19 -17.89 24.02
CA ARG A 552 -11.17 -18.96 24.21
C ARG A 552 -10.53 -20.31 24.54
N LEU A 553 -9.25 -20.47 24.21
CA LEU A 553 -8.45 -21.65 24.57
C LEU A 553 -7.92 -21.61 26.00
N GLU A 554 -7.82 -20.44 26.64
CA GLU A 554 -7.43 -20.34 28.05
C GLU A 554 -8.46 -21.04 28.98
N GLU A 555 -9.71 -21.22 28.55
CA GLU A 555 -10.71 -22.08 29.21
C GLU A 555 -10.56 -23.58 28.87
N LYS A 556 -9.77 -23.92 27.84
CA LYS A 556 -9.49 -25.28 27.34
C LYS A 556 -8.00 -25.48 27.02
N SER A 557 -7.16 -25.50 28.05
CA SER A 557 -5.81 -26.07 28.07
C SER A 557 -4.91 -25.81 26.84
N LEU A 558 -4.21 -24.67 26.79
CA LEU A 558 -3.02 -24.52 25.95
C LEU A 558 -1.85 -25.30 26.57
N ALA A 559 -1.53 -26.47 26.01
CA ALA A 559 -0.35 -27.24 26.43
C ALA A 559 0.92 -26.66 25.78
N PRO A 560 1.96 -26.26 26.56
CA PRO A 560 3.24 -25.89 25.99
C PRO A 560 3.88 -27.10 25.30
N SER A 561 4.31 -26.94 24.04
CA SER A 561 4.87 -28.06 23.27
C SER A 561 6.27 -28.45 23.77
N ASN A 562 6.41 -29.69 24.24
CA ASN A 562 7.70 -30.28 24.65
C ASN A 562 8.63 -30.63 23.46
N ILE A 563 8.23 -30.33 22.22
CA ILE A 563 8.93 -30.75 21.00
C ILE A 563 10.24 -29.97 20.82
N TYR A 564 10.31 -28.70 21.23
CA TYR A 564 11.52 -27.89 21.10
C TYR A 564 12.61 -28.23 22.12
N LYS A 565 12.26 -28.82 23.28
CA LYS A 565 13.25 -29.35 24.23
C LYS A 565 14.08 -30.50 23.66
N LYS A 566 13.53 -31.29 22.73
CA LYS A 566 14.23 -32.44 22.12
C LYS A 566 15.22 -32.07 21.03
N LEU A 567 15.21 -30.83 20.52
CA LEU A 567 16.06 -30.37 19.41
C LEU A 567 17.22 -29.47 19.83
N GLY A 568 17.45 -29.26 21.13
CA GLY A 568 18.64 -28.58 21.64
C GLY A 568 18.79 -27.11 21.22
N LYS A 569 17.70 -26.42 20.84
CA LYS A 569 17.73 -25.02 20.40
C LYS A 569 16.99 -24.11 21.40
N THR A 570 17.78 -23.41 22.22
CA THR A 570 17.47 -22.20 23.01
C THR A 570 16.29 -22.22 23.99
N SER A 571 16.41 -21.39 25.01
CA SER A 571 15.83 -21.49 26.35
C SER A 571 14.43 -20.88 26.57
N GLU A 572 13.58 -20.78 25.55
CA GLU A 572 12.24 -20.20 25.71
C GLU A 572 11.19 -21.12 25.08
N ALA A 573 10.30 -21.67 25.90
CA ALA A 573 9.16 -22.45 25.42
C ALA A 573 8.19 -21.51 24.70
N ARG A 574 8.24 -21.49 23.37
CA ARG A 574 7.35 -20.66 22.54
C ARG A 574 5.95 -21.27 22.49
N GLN A 575 4.94 -20.43 22.67
CA GLN A 575 3.55 -20.84 22.47
C GLN A 575 3.29 -21.03 20.97
N ILE A 576 2.57 -22.08 20.63
CA ILE A 576 2.21 -22.40 19.24
C ILE A 576 0.71 -22.44 19.10
N ILE A 577 0.21 -22.04 17.93
CA ILE A 577 -1.20 -22.20 17.57
C ILE A 577 -1.33 -22.80 16.17
N HIS A 578 -2.16 -23.83 16.05
CA HIS A 578 -2.35 -24.53 14.79
C HIS A 578 -3.38 -23.82 13.91
N ALA A 579 -3.08 -23.69 12.62
CA ALA A 579 -4.02 -23.19 11.64
C ALA A 579 -4.59 -24.28 10.73
N ARG A 580 -5.86 -24.15 10.41
CA ARG A 580 -6.54 -24.87 9.33
C ARG A 580 -6.41 -24.07 8.04
N HIS A 581 -5.96 -24.71 6.98
CA HIS A 581 -5.71 -24.05 5.70
C HIS A 581 -6.90 -24.26 4.76
N PHE A 582 -7.33 -23.20 4.09
CA PHE A 582 -8.32 -23.21 3.02
C PHE A 582 -7.76 -22.47 1.81
N ARG A 583 -8.25 -22.82 0.62
CA ARG A 583 -7.92 -22.11 -0.61
C ARG A 583 -9.21 -21.62 -1.24
N ILE A 584 -9.25 -20.33 -1.53
CA ILE A 584 -10.36 -19.68 -2.22
C ILE A 584 -9.90 -19.23 -3.60
N GLU A 585 -10.81 -19.35 -4.56
CA GLU A 585 -10.58 -19.08 -5.98
C GLU A 585 -11.80 -18.33 -6.55
N PRO A 586 -11.62 -17.15 -7.16
CA PRO A 586 -10.34 -16.49 -7.51
C PRO A 586 -9.57 -15.86 -6.33
N GLU A 587 -8.55 -15.05 -6.65
CA GLU A 587 -7.80 -14.26 -5.68
C GLU A 587 -8.57 -13.06 -5.14
N THR A 588 -8.25 -12.66 -3.92
CA THR A 588 -8.87 -11.54 -3.21
C THR A 588 -7.88 -10.73 -2.39
N ALA A 589 -8.22 -9.45 -2.24
CA ALA A 589 -7.66 -8.48 -1.31
C ALA A 589 -8.46 -8.40 -0.01
N HIS A 590 -9.79 -8.24 -0.16
CA HIS A 590 -10.69 -7.77 0.87
C HIS A 590 -11.84 -8.75 1.14
N PHE A 591 -12.12 -8.96 2.41
CA PHE A 591 -13.28 -9.74 2.85
C PHE A 591 -13.82 -9.24 4.19
N VAL A 592 -15.09 -9.51 4.48
CA VAL A 592 -15.67 -9.34 5.82
C VAL A 592 -16.31 -10.65 6.25
N THR A 593 -16.38 -10.89 7.56
CA THR A 593 -16.93 -12.13 8.10
C THR A 593 -18.00 -11.83 9.13
N ASN A 594 -19.02 -12.70 9.20
CA ASN A 594 -19.98 -12.66 10.29
C ASN A 594 -19.28 -12.99 11.61
N TYR A 595 -19.60 -12.26 12.67
CA TYR A 595 -19.03 -12.52 13.99
C TYR A 595 -19.57 -13.83 14.58
N GLU A 596 -20.88 -14.08 14.51
CA GLU A 596 -21.45 -15.35 14.94
C GLU A 596 -21.17 -16.46 13.91
N ASN A 597 -20.74 -17.62 14.40
CA ASN A 597 -20.30 -18.75 13.58
C ASN A 597 -20.91 -20.09 14.07
N PRO A 598 -22.25 -20.23 14.06
CA PRO A 598 -22.93 -21.42 14.58
C PRO A 598 -22.50 -22.70 13.85
N GLU A 599 -22.45 -23.82 14.59
CA GLU A 599 -21.97 -25.13 14.07
C GLU A 599 -20.55 -25.06 13.46
N GLY A 600 -19.71 -24.13 13.95
CA GLY A 600 -18.36 -23.93 13.43
C GLY A 600 -18.30 -23.50 11.97
N LYS A 601 -19.36 -22.87 11.44
CA LYS A 601 -19.41 -22.36 10.06
C LYS A 601 -19.02 -20.90 10.02
N ILE A 602 -17.93 -20.60 9.34
CA ILE A 602 -17.45 -19.23 9.11
C ILE A 602 -17.98 -18.76 7.76
N ILE A 603 -18.65 -17.62 7.76
CA ILE A 603 -19.15 -16.99 6.53
C ILE A 603 -18.22 -15.86 6.17
N LEU A 604 -17.64 -15.93 4.97
CA LEU A 604 -16.79 -14.90 4.39
C LEU A 604 -17.49 -14.25 3.20
N HIS A 605 -17.61 -12.95 3.23
CA HIS A 605 -18.12 -12.10 2.15
C HIS A 605 -16.93 -11.45 1.46
N ILE A 606 -16.72 -11.76 0.19
CA ILE A 606 -15.44 -11.56 -0.49
C ILE A 606 -15.65 -10.79 -1.80
N ALA A 607 -14.79 -9.79 -2.04
CA ALA A 607 -14.56 -9.26 -3.37
C ALA A 607 -13.28 -9.87 -3.96
N HIS A 608 -13.43 -10.64 -5.03
CA HIS A 608 -12.34 -11.24 -5.77
C HIS A 608 -11.79 -10.25 -6.79
N THR A 609 -10.50 -9.94 -6.70
CA THR A 609 -9.80 -8.93 -7.50
C THR A 609 -8.99 -9.58 -8.61
N ALA A 610 -9.69 -10.35 -9.46
CA ALA A 610 -9.08 -11.15 -10.50
C ALA A 610 -8.28 -10.31 -11.50
N ALA A 611 -6.98 -10.60 -11.65
CA ALA A 611 -6.04 -9.86 -12.50
C ALA A 611 -6.09 -8.32 -12.34
N HIS A 612 -6.40 -7.85 -11.13
CA HIS A 612 -6.37 -6.45 -10.72
C HIS A 612 -5.49 -6.37 -9.47
N ASP A 613 -4.17 -6.29 -9.66
CA ASP A 613 -3.20 -6.30 -8.56
C ASP A 613 -2.93 -4.89 -8.05
N PRO A 614 -3.24 -4.57 -6.78
CA PRO A 614 -2.96 -3.25 -6.19
C PRO A 614 -1.47 -2.91 -6.02
N ALA A 615 -0.55 -3.87 -6.23
CA ALA A 615 0.89 -3.60 -6.23
C ALA A 615 1.40 -3.06 -7.59
N GLU A 616 0.61 -3.17 -8.65
CA GLU A 616 1.00 -2.71 -9.99
C GLU A 616 0.53 -1.29 -10.25
N PHE A 617 1.34 -0.50 -10.95
CA PHE A 617 1.04 0.89 -11.27
C PHE A 617 1.65 1.32 -12.60
N ILE A 618 1.09 2.39 -13.16
CA ILE A 618 1.55 2.99 -14.41
C ILE A 618 2.87 3.72 -14.17
N HIS A 619 3.88 3.43 -14.97
CA HIS A 619 5.14 4.15 -14.98
C HIS A 619 5.15 5.20 -16.09
N LYS A 620 5.99 6.24 -15.94
CA LYS A 620 6.21 7.24 -17.01
C LYS A 620 6.83 6.67 -18.29
N ILE A 621 7.37 5.46 -18.23
CA ILE A 621 7.97 4.78 -19.38
C ILE A 621 6.99 3.83 -20.08
N ASP A 622 5.79 3.66 -19.53
CA ASP A 622 4.79 2.75 -20.09
C ASP A 622 4.16 3.34 -21.35
N GLU A 623 3.69 2.43 -22.21
CA GLU A 623 2.99 2.74 -23.44
C GLU A 623 1.56 2.25 -23.33
N ALA A 624 0.63 3.09 -23.80
CA ALA A 624 -0.78 2.75 -23.83
C ALA A 624 -1.07 1.72 -24.91
N LEU A 625 -2.06 0.87 -24.63
CA LEU A 625 -2.48 -0.20 -25.52
C LEU A 625 -3.80 0.15 -26.20
N CYS A 626 -3.80 0.23 -27.53
CA CYS A 626 -4.98 0.62 -28.32
C CYS A 626 -5.56 -0.51 -29.19
N GLY A 627 -4.85 -1.62 -29.35
CA GLY A 627 -5.36 -2.74 -30.15
C GLY A 627 -4.58 -4.03 -29.97
N TYR A 628 -5.29 -5.15 -30.11
CA TYR A 628 -4.77 -6.51 -30.06
C TYR A 628 -5.47 -7.38 -31.10
N ARG A 629 -4.72 -8.20 -31.86
CA ARG A 629 -5.26 -9.14 -32.86
C ARG A 629 -4.97 -10.59 -32.47
N PRO A 630 -5.99 -11.37 -32.08
CA PRO A 630 -5.79 -12.76 -31.65
C PRO A 630 -5.21 -13.69 -32.72
N GLN A 631 -5.48 -13.41 -34.00
CA GLN A 631 -5.00 -14.22 -35.13
C GLN A 631 -3.50 -14.03 -35.42
N ASP A 632 -2.92 -12.94 -34.92
CA ASP A 632 -1.48 -12.71 -34.92
C ASP A 632 -1.07 -12.10 -33.56
N PRO A 633 -0.87 -12.94 -32.53
CA PRO A 633 -0.58 -12.48 -31.18
C PRO A 633 0.78 -11.76 -31.07
N THR A 634 1.56 -11.68 -32.15
CA THR A 634 2.79 -10.88 -32.22
C THR A 634 2.53 -9.41 -32.54
N VAL A 635 1.32 -9.07 -33.01
CA VAL A 635 0.93 -7.71 -33.39
C VAL A 635 0.13 -7.07 -32.26
N ILE A 636 0.86 -6.51 -31.30
CA ILE A 636 0.32 -5.57 -30.32
C ILE A 636 0.35 -4.17 -30.94
N GLN A 637 -0.78 -3.47 -30.93
CA GLN A 637 -0.86 -2.13 -31.50
C GLN A 637 -0.71 -1.08 -30.40
N THR A 638 0.46 -0.44 -30.38
CA THR A 638 0.74 0.73 -29.56
C THR A 638 -0.11 1.91 -30.03
N CYS A 639 -0.59 2.72 -29.09
CA CYS A 639 -1.34 3.93 -29.39
C CYS A 639 -0.48 5.00 -30.10
N ASN A 640 -1.12 6.04 -30.63
CA ASN A 640 -0.41 7.26 -31.00
C ASN A 640 0.27 7.92 -29.77
N GLU A 641 1.22 8.82 -30.03
CA GLU A 641 2.00 9.47 -28.96
C GLU A 641 1.10 10.24 -27.96
N ASP A 642 -0.01 10.80 -28.42
CA ASP A 642 -0.93 11.59 -27.58
C ASP A 642 -1.61 10.75 -26.48
N VAL A 643 -2.13 9.56 -26.81
CA VAL A 643 -2.78 8.67 -25.82
C VAL A 643 -1.75 8.13 -24.83
N SER A 644 -0.57 7.74 -25.30
CA SER A 644 0.52 7.31 -24.42
C SER A 644 0.97 8.42 -23.48
N LYS A 645 1.04 9.67 -23.96
CA LYS A 645 1.33 10.83 -23.11
C LYS A 645 0.26 11.02 -22.02
N LYS A 646 -1.03 10.91 -22.36
CA LYS A 646 -2.13 10.99 -21.38
C LYS A 646 -2.06 9.89 -20.31
N LEU A 647 -1.62 8.68 -20.68
CA LEU A 647 -1.38 7.59 -19.73
C LEU A 647 -0.17 7.90 -18.83
N GLN A 648 0.94 8.39 -19.39
CA GLN A 648 2.16 8.71 -18.64
C GLN A 648 1.96 9.89 -17.66
N GLU A 649 1.06 10.82 -17.98
CA GLU A 649 0.63 11.88 -17.07
C GLU A 649 -0.15 11.36 -15.84
N ARG A 650 -0.54 10.08 -15.86
CA ARG A 650 -1.23 9.35 -14.79
C ARG A 650 -0.33 8.30 -14.12
N ALA A 651 0.99 8.46 -14.26
CA ALA A 651 1.93 7.59 -13.58
C ALA A 651 1.67 7.57 -12.06
N GLY A 652 1.81 6.38 -11.48
CA GLY A 652 1.49 6.05 -10.10
C GLY A 652 0.10 5.44 -9.89
N ILE A 653 -0.87 5.66 -10.80
CA ILE A 653 -2.20 5.05 -10.72
C ILE A 653 -2.14 3.55 -11.06
N GLY A 654 -2.95 2.74 -10.39
CA GLY A 654 -3.12 1.32 -10.70
C GLY A 654 -3.68 1.12 -12.12
N PRO A 655 -3.18 0.13 -12.89
CA PRO A 655 -3.67 -0.13 -14.23
C PRO A 655 -5.10 -0.69 -14.22
N SER A 656 -5.81 -0.58 -15.35
CA SER A 656 -7.10 -1.27 -15.52
C SER A 656 -6.93 -2.78 -15.36
N GLY A 657 -7.84 -3.40 -14.59
CA GLY A 657 -7.84 -4.86 -14.37
C GLY A 657 -7.98 -5.64 -15.67
N MET A 658 -7.37 -6.83 -15.71
CA MET A 658 -7.35 -7.70 -16.90
C MET A 658 -8.37 -8.85 -16.84
N ASP A 659 -9.20 -8.88 -15.81
CA ASP A 659 -10.36 -9.77 -15.66
C ASP A 659 -11.42 -9.03 -14.80
N ASN A 660 -12.68 -9.46 -14.91
CA ASN A 660 -13.76 -8.91 -14.08
C ASN A 660 -13.60 -9.38 -12.63
N CYS A 661 -13.81 -8.47 -11.68
CA CYS A 661 -13.90 -8.86 -10.28
C CYS A 661 -15.19 -9.66 -10.07
N ARG A 662 -15.23 -10.45 -8.98
CA ARG A 662 -16.42 -11.24 -8.60
C ARG A 662 -16.73 -10.98 -7.15
N ILE A 663 -17.99 -10.74 -6.82
CA ILE A 663 -18.44 -10.66 -5.42
C ILE A 663 -19.06 -12.01 -5.08
N GLY A 664 -18.66 -12.61 -3.96
CA GLY A 664 -19.18 -13.91 -3.56
C GLY A 664 -19.12 -14.15 -2.06
N THR A 665 -19.87 -15.14 -1.61
CA THR A 665 -19.91 -15.58 -0.23
C THR A 665 -19.40 -17.01 -0.14
N TRP A 666 -18.55 -17.28 0.86
CA TRP A 666 -17.93 -18.58 1.11
C TRP A 666 -18.28 -19.04 2.53
N ILE A 667 -18.67 -20.30 2.69
CA ILE A 667 -18.94 -20.92 3.99
C ILE A 667 -17.83 -21.94 4.26
N LEU A 668 -16.99 -21.66 5.25
CA LEU A 668 -15.94 -22.57 5.70
C LEU A 668 -16.47 -23.42 6.87
N ASP A 669 -16.60 -24.72 6.66
CA ASP A 669 -16.98 -25.67 7.70
C ASP A 669 -15.73 -26.13 8.46
N ILE A 670 -15.61 -25.66 9.71
CA ILE A 670 -14.46 -25.92 10.56
C ILE A 670 -14.55 -27.27 11.27
N GLU A 671 -15.75 -27.71 11.63
CA GLU A 671 -15.97 -28.98 12.36
C GLU A 671 -15.72 -30.19 11.46
N ASN A 672 -16.09 -30.11 10.18
CA ASN A 672 -15.88 -31.16 9.19
C ASN A 672 -14.56 -30.99 8.40
N TYR A 673 -13.62 -30.20 8.92
CA TYR A 673 -12.33 -29.97 8.26
C TYR A 673 -11.54 -31.27 8.09
N THR A 674 -11.23 -31.62 6.84
CA THR A 674 -10.33 -32.74 6.51
C THR A 674 -8.98 -32.22 6.01
N THR A 675 -7.90 -32.97 6.29
CA THR A 675 -6.55 -32.63 5.80
C THR A 675 -6.37 -32.88 4.30
N ARG A 676 -7.34 -33.50 3.63
CA ARG A 676 -7.31 -33.79 2.19
C ARG A 676 -7.87 -32.60 1.41
N ILE A 677 -7.01 -31.96 0.62
CA ILE A 677 -7.31 -30.73 -0.15
C ILE A 677 -8.62 -30.83 -0.98
N LYS A 678 -8.94 -32.00 -1.55
CA LYS A 678 -10.13 -32.20 -2.39
C LYS A 678 -11.46 -32.32 -1.62
N GLU A 679 -11.40 -32.51 -0.31
CA GLU A 679 -12.55 -32.78 0.57
C GLU A 679 -12.81 -31.64 1.56
N ARG A 680 -12.11 -30.51 1.42
CA ARG A 680 -12.45 -29.27 2.14
C ARG A 680 -13.75 -28.75 1.54
N LEU A 681 -14.88 -29.17 2.11
CA LEU A 681 -16.20 -28.72 1.70
C LEU A 681 -16.30 -27.22 1.95
N ILE A 682 -16.41 -26.46 0.87
CA ILE A 682 -16.69 -25.03 0.93
C ILE A 682 -17.93 -24.79 0.07
N GLU A 683 -19.02 -24.41 0.71
CA GLU A 683 -20.17 -23.90 -0.02
C GLU A 683 -19.88 -22.46 -0.44
N LYS A 684 -20.21 -22.12 -1.68
CA LYS A 684 -20.00 -20.77 -2.20
C LYS A 684 -21.07 -20.40 -3.20
N ASP A 685 -21.29 -19.11 -3.32
CA ASP A 685 -22.09 -18.50 -4.37
C ASP A 685 -21.43 -17.21 -4.84
N PHE A 686 -21.67 -16.84 -6.08
CA PHE A 686 -21.19 -15.59 -6.67
C PHE A 686 -22.38 -14.80 -7.19
N LEU A 687 -22.24 -13.49 -7.24
CA LEU A 687 -23.20 -12.65 -7.92
C LEU A 687 -23.32 -13.08 -9.39
N ASP A 688 -24.57 -13.13 -9.88
CA ASP A 688 -24.92 -13.56 -11.24
C ASP A 688 -24.09 -12.83 -12.32
N ASP A 689 -23.57 -13.61 -13.29
CA ASP A 689 -22.69 -13.13 -14.36
C ASP A 689 -23.30 -11.99 -15.18
N LYS A 690 -24.64 -11.82 -15.18
CA LYS A 690 -25.30 -10.69 -15.84
C LYS A 690 -24.90 -9.31 -15.27
N TYR A 691 -24.32 -9.26 -14.07
CA TYR A 691 -23.85 -8.04 -13.42
C TYR A 691 -22.34 -7.81 -13.55
N ASN A 692 -21.63 -8.66 -14.31
CA ASN A 692 -20.18 -8.57 -14.49
C ASN A 692 -19.71 -7.23 -15.09
N ASP A 693 -20.59 -6.51 -15.79
CA ASP A 693 -20.32 -5.17 -16.33
C ASP A 693 -20.16 -4.08 -15.26
N LYS A 694 -20.67 -4.32 -14.04
CA LYS A 694 -20.56 -3.40 -12.89
C LYS A 694 -19.35 -3.68 -12.00
N LEU A 695 -18.74 -4.87 -12.11
CA LEU A 695 -17.71 -5.37 -11.17
C LEU A 695 -16.28 -5.04 -11.60
N TRP A 696 -16.05 -3.88 -12.22
CA TRP A 696 -14.71 -3.47 -12.64
C TRP A 696 -13.95 -2.78 -11.51
N ALA A 697 -12.78 -3.32 -11.17
CA ALA A 697 -11.92 -2.82 -10.09
C ALA A 697 -12.71 -2.63 -8.78
N THR A 698 -13.30 -3.72 -8.27
CA THR A 698 -13.97 -3.71 -6.96
C THR A 698 -12.92 -3.47 -5.88
N ALA A 699 -13.03 -2.35 -5.18
CA ALA A 699 -11.96 -1.83 -4.35
C ALA A 699 -12.27 -1.97 -2.87
N LEU A 700 -13.32 -1.30 -2.39
CA LEU A 700 -13.62 -1.12 -0.97
C LEU A 700 -15.09 -1.41 -0.66
N TYR A 701 -15.41 -1.52 0.63
CA TYR A 701 -16.75 -1.78 1.09
C TYR A 701 -17.08 -1.07 2.40
N THR A 702 -18.37 -0.96 2.68
CA THR A 702 -18.89 -0.56 3.99
C THR A 702 -20.22 -1.27 4.26
N TRP A 703 -20.62 -1.30 5.52
CA TRP A 703 -21.83 -1.98 6.00
C TRP A 703 -22.18 -1.46 7.40
N HIS A 704 -23.39 -1.74 7.89
CA HIS A 704 -23.78 -1.33 9.23
C HIS A 704 -23.11 -2.21 10.29
N GLU A 705 -22.02 -1.71 10.87
CA GLU A 705 -21.14 -2.43 11.82
C GLU A 705 -21.85 -3.11 13.01
N LYS A 706 -23.00 -2.59 13.48
CA LYS A 706 -23.80 -3.21 14.55
C LYS A 706 -24.46 -4.53 14.14
N CYS A 707 -24.55 -4.81 12.84
CA CYS A 707 -25.06 -6.06 12.30
C CYS A 707 -23.95 -7.12 12.15
N SER A 708 -22.86 -7.03 12.93
CA SER A 708 -21.66 -7.87 12.80
C SER A 708 -21.97 -9.35 12.97
N ASP A 709 -22.89 -9.69 13.88
CA ASP A 709 -23.31 -11.05 14.16
C ASP A 709 -23.82 -11.76 12.90
N ASN A 710 -24.57 -11.04 12.06
CA ASN A 710 -25.06 -11.56 10.79
C ASN A 710 -25.13 -10.46 9.73
N ILE A 711 -24.05 -10.33 8.96
CA ILE A 711 -23.95 -9.34 7.89
C ILE A 711 -24.79 -9.82 6.71
N THR A 712 -25.85 -9.06 6.39
CA THR A 712 -26.74 -9.35 5.26
C THR A 712 -26.64 -8.34 4.13
N ASP A 713 -26.18 -7.12 4.40
CA ASP A 713 -26.21 -6.01 3.45
C ASP A 713 -24.83 -5.34 3.44
N ILE A 714 -24.21 -5.29 2.26
CA ILE A 714 -22.87 -4.72 2.06
C ILE A 714 -22.90 -3.78 0.86
N TYR A 715 -22.28 -2.61 1.04
CA TYR A 715 -22.12 -1.60 0.00
C TYR A 715 -20.70 -1.68 -0.55
N TRP A 716 -20.57 -2.08 -1.80
CA TRP A 716 -19.27 -2.19 -2.50
C TRP A 716 -19.04 -0.99 -3.41
N ASN A 717 -17.80 -0.49 -3.42
CA ASN A 717 -17.34 0.52 -4.34
C ASN A 717 -16.46 -0.12 -5.43
N CYS A 718 -16.75 0.21 -6.68
CA CYS A 718 -16.00 -0.22 -7.85
C CYS A 718 -15.43 1.03 -8.56
N TRP A 719 -14.12 1.03 -8.87
CA TRP A 719 -13.46 2.16 -9.52
C TRP A 719 -13.68 2.23 -11.03
N GLY A 720 -14.30 1.22 -11.61
CA GLY A 720 -14.52 1.13 -13.05
C GLY A 720 -13.25 0.75 -13.83
N ALA A 721 -13.28 1.01 -15.13
CA ALA A 721 -12.18 0.74 -16.05
C ALA A 721 -11.98 1.94 -16.98
N TRP A 722 -10.73 2.27 -17.28
CA TRP A 722 -10.39 3.53 -17.95
C TRP A 722 -9.46 3.27 -19.14
N PRO A 723 -9.81 3.71 -20.36
CA PRO A 723 -9.01 3.46 -21.56
C PRO A 723 -7.54 3.89 -21.43
N ASN A 724 -7.30 4.96 -20.69
CA ASN A 724 -5.99 5.55 -20.48
C ASN A 724 -5.23 5.02 -19.25
N THR A 725 -5.62 3.85 -18.74
CA THR A 725 -4.92 3.15 -17.66
C THR A 725 -4.52 1.71 -18.04
N LEU A 726 -4.77 1.29 -19.28
CA LEU A 726 -4.31 0.00 -19.79
C LEU A 726 -2.94 0.14 -20.47
N THR A 727 -1.93 -0.55 -19.94
CA THR A 727 -0.57 -0.54 -20.49
C THR A 727 -0.27 -1.82 -21.28
N GLU A 728 0.61 -1.73 -22.29
CA GLU A 728 1.14 -2.94 -22.97
C GLU A 728 1.77 -3.91 -21.96
N TYR A 729 2.51 -3.37 -21.00
CA TYR A 729 3.21 -4.15 -19.99
C TYR A 729 2.25 -4.99 -19.13
N TYR A 730 1.17 -4.37 -18.62
CA TYR A 730 0.20 -5.04 -17.76
C TYR A 730 -0.62 -6.08 -18.55
N PHE A 731 -0.97 -5.75 -19.79
CA PHE A 731 -1.60 -6.69 -20.72
C PHE A 731 -0.74 -7.95 -20.91
N GLU A 732 0.55 -7.78 -21.23
CA GLU A 732 1.46 -8.90 -21.46
C GLU A 732 1.67 -9.80 -20.23
N LEU A 733 1.48 -9.24 -19.04
CA LEU A 733 1.58 -9.97 -17.78
C LEU A 733 0.37 -10.88 -17.52
N TYR A 734 -0.81 -10.49 -18.01
CA TYR A 734 -2.09 -11.12 -17.66
C TYR A 734 -2.93 -11.61 -18.84
N LYS A 735 -2.48 -11.46 -20.09
CA LYS A 735 -3.21 -11.86 -21.31
C LYS A 735 -3.67 -13.31 -21.36
N ASP A 736 -3.01 -14.19 -20.62
CA ASP A 736 -3.32 -15.63 -20.56
C ASP A 736 -4.40 -15.97 -19.52
N ARG A 737 -4.97 -14.98 -18.81
CA ARG A 737 -5.99 -15.18 -17.77
C ARG A 737 -7.45 -15.07 -18.22
N PRO A 738 -7.87 -14.02 -18.96
CA PRO A 738 -9.27 -13.88 -19.31
C PRO A 738 -9.68 -14.90 -20.39
N ASP A 739 -10.89 -15.47 -20.27
CA ASP A 739 -11.42 -16.41 -21.26
C ASP A 739 -11.73 -15.74 -22.60
N ASN A 740 -12.22 -14.49 -22.58
CA ASN A 740 -12.49 -13.69 -23.78
C ASN A 740 -11.80 -12.33 -23.74
N ILE A 741 -10.55 -12.32 -24.24
CA ILE A 741 -9.72 -11.13 -24.30
C ILE A 741 -10.28 -10.03 -25.23
N GLN A 742 -11.10 -10.38 -26.24
CA GLN A 742 -11.66 -9.38 -27.16
C GLN A 742 -12.73 -8.53 -26.49
N ASP A 743 -13.66 -9.16 -25.77
CA ASP A 743 -14.73 -8.47 -25.04
C ASP A 743 -14.14 -7.60 -23.91
N LEU A 744 -13.14 -8.12 -23.22
CA LEU A 744 -12.38 -7.38 -22.22
C LEU A 744 -11.78 -6.10 -22.83
N PHE A 745 -11.10 -6.21 -23.98
CA PHE A 745 -10.53 -5.06 -24.68
C PHE A 745 -11.57 -4.03 -25.11
N LYS A 746 -12.70 -4.50 -25.65
CA LYS A 746 -13.80 -3.62 -26.03
C LYS A 746 -14.29 -2.83 -24.82
N ASN A 747 -14.48 -3.51 -23.68
CA ASN A 747 -14.95 -2.91 -22.44
C ASN A 747 -13.96 -1.90 -21.82
N ILE A 748 -12.65 -2.15 -21.91
CA ILE A 748 -11.63 -1.27 -21.31
C ILE A 748 -11.21 -0.15 -22.26
N VAL A 749 -10.83 -0.48 -23.50
CA VAL A 749 -10.18 0.46 -24.44
C VAL A 749 -11.19 1.30 -25.19
N ASN A 750 -12.30 0.70 -25.63
CA ASN A 750 -13.27 1.41 -26.47
C ASN A 750 -14.36 2.08 -25.66
N GLU A 751 -14.89 1.41 -24.64
CA GLU A 751 -16.05 1.89 -23.89
C GLU A 751 -15.68 2.56 -22.56
N GLY A 752 -14.68 2.02 -21.85
CA GLY A 752 -14.49 2.30 -20.43
C GLY A 752 -15.69 1.82 -19.60
N LYS A 753 -15.53 1.79 -18.28
CA LYS A 753 -16.60 1.45 -17.33
C LYS A 753 -16.60 2.48 -16.20
N GLN A 754 -17.76 3.07 -15.94
CA GLN A 754 -17.90 4.08 -14.89
C GLN A 754 -17.75 3.45 -13.50
N PRO A 755 -17.18 4.18 -12.54
CA PRO A 755 -17.24 3.77 -11.14
C PRO A 755 -18.68 3.67 -10.68
N ASN A 756 -18.91 2.87 -9.65
CA ASN A 756 -20.25 2.69 -9.08
C ASN A 756 -20.20 2.32 -7.58
N LEU A 757 -21.35 2.48 -6.94
CA LEU A 757 -21.68 1.89 -5.63
C LEU A 757 -22.73 0.80 -5.85
N LEU A 758 -22.54 -0.36 -5.22
CA LEU A 758 -23.44 -1.50 -5.31
C LEU A 758 -23.92 -1.87 -3.92
N HIS A 759 -25.23 -2.00 -3.74
CA HIS A 759 -25.83 -2.57 -2.54
C HIS A 759 -26.13 -4.05 -2.80
N ILE A 760 -25.32 -4.91 -2.19
CA ILE A 760 -25.45 -6.36 -2.31
C ILE A 760 -26.12 -6.89 -1.05
N LYS A 761 -27.20 -7.66 -1.24
CA LYS A 761 -27.85 -8.40 -0.18
C LYS A 761 -27.48 -9.87 -0.26
N GLN A 762 -27.22 -10.43 0.91
CA GLN A 762 -26.80 -11.80 1.10
C GLN A 762 -27.81 -12.50 2.00
N SER A 763 -28.14 -13.74 1.64
CA SER A 763 -29.00 -14.60 2.44
C SER A 763 -28.48 -16.03 2.42
N ILE A 764 -28.75 -16.78 3.48
CA ILE A 764 -28.48 -18.22 3.53
C ILE A 764 -29.80 -18.93 3.29
N GLN A 765 -29.93 -19.60 2.14
CA GLN A 765 -31.13 -20.36 1.77
C GLN A 765 -30.79 -21.84 1.71
N CYS A 766 -31.47 -22.66 2.51
CA CYS A 766 -31.25 -24.12 2.56
C CYS A 766 -29.77 -24.48 2.76
N LYS A 767 -29.08 -23.77 3.67
CA LYS A 767 -27.64 -23.86 3.98
C LYS A 767 -26.68 -23.32 2.92
N LYS A 768 -27.18 -22.94 1.73
CA LYS A 768 -26.36 -22.34 0.66
C LYS A 768 -26.41 -20.82 0.72
N PRO A 769 -25.29 -20.13 0.48
CA PRO A 769 -25.33 -18.69 0.30
C PRO A 769 -26.06 -18.34 -1.00
N LYS A 770 -26.76 -17.20 -0.99
CA LYS A 770 -27.35 -16.57 -2.17
C LYS A 770 -27.07 -15.06 -2.16
N LEU A 771 -26.58 -14.53 -3.27
CA LEU A 771 -26.32 -13.10 -3.45
C LEU A 771 -27.29 -12.47 -4.45
N ASP A 772 -27.81 -11.29 -4.09
CA ASP A 772 -28.67 -10.47 -4.95
C ASP A 772 -28.14 -9.02 -4.97
N LEU A 773 -28.01 -8.42 -6.16
CA LEU A 773 -27.79 -6.98 -6.30
C LEU A 773 -29.13 -6.27 -6.13
N VAL A 774 -29.31 -5.57 -5.01
CA VAL A 774 -30.57 -4.92 -4.64
C VAL A 774 -30.66 -3.52 -5.24
N ASP A 775 -29.55 -2.78 -5.20
CA ASP A 775 -29.51 -1.40 -5.70
C ASP A 775 -28.10 -1.02 -6.18
N SER A 776 -28.00 0.01 -7.01
CA SER A 776 -26.72 0.54 -7.48
C SER A 776 -26.79 2.00 -7.92
N TYR A 777 -25.71 2.73 -7.72
CA TYR A 777 -25.49 4.08 -8.25
C TYR A 777 -24.26 4.10 -9.17
N ILE A 778 -24.37 4.70 -10.36
CA ILE A 778 -23.27 4.87 -11.30
C ILE A 778 -22.80 6.33 -11.25
N PHE A 779 -21.52 6.56 -10.97
CA PHE A 779 -20.97 7.91 -10.97
C PHE A 779 -20.81 8.44 -12.39
N PRO A 780 -20.93 9.75 -12.64
CA PRO A 780 -20.71 10.30 -13.96
C PRO A 780 -19.31 10.02 -14.51
N ARG A 781 -19.17 10.03 -15.85
CA ARG A 781 -17.87 9.78 -16.50
C ARG A 781 -16.82 10.79 -16.05
N GLY A 782 -15.60 10.32 -15.79
CA GLY A 782 -14.48 11.15 -15.32
C GLY A 782 -14.48 11.46 -13.83
N PHE A 783 -15.37 10.82 -13.06
CA PHE A 783 -15.39 10.89 -11.60
C PHE A 783 -14.65 9.69 -11.03
N PHE A 784 -14.04 9.89 -9.89
CA PHE A 784 -13.48 8.85 -9.05
C PHE A 784 -14.13 9.00 -7.68
N ALA A 785 -14.68 7.91 -7.17
CA ALA A 785 -15.31 7.88 -5.86
C ALA A 785 -14.69 6.76 -5.04
N ASN A 786 -14.39 7.05 -3.77
CA ASN A 786 -13.72 6.10 -2.90
C ASN A 786 -14.09 6.30 -1.43
N SER A 787 -13.59 5.38 -0.59
CA SER A 787 -13.73 5.40 0.86
C SER A 787 -15.20 5.49 1.31
N PRO A 788 -16.09 4.61 0.82
CA PRO A 788 -17.48 4.60 1.27
C PRO A 788 -17.53 4.28 2.77
N GLN A 789 -18.37 5.01 3.52
CA GLN A 789 -18.60 4.77 4.94
C GLN A 789 -20.09 4.83 5.27
N PHE A 790 -20.60 3.76 5.90
CA PHE A 790 -21.95 3.71 6.45
C PHE A 790 -22.02 4.54 7.74
N VAL A 791 -23.02 5.41 7.83
CA VAL A 791 -23.32 6.22 9.02
C VAL A 791 -24.76 5.90 9.47
N PRO A 792 -24.95 5.25 10.63
CA PRO A 792 -26.28 4.86 11.10
C PRO A 792 -27.13 6.07 11.54
N ARG A 793 -28.43 6.05 11.20
CA ARG A 793 -29.41 7.05 11.72
C ARG A 793 -29.78 6.79 13.17
N ASP A 794 -30.03 5.51 13.49
CA ASP A 794 -30.47 5.08 14.81
C ASP A 794 -29.38 4.27 15.51
N PHE A 795 -28.18 4.85 15.71
CA PHE A 795 -27.07 4.12 16.32
C PHE A 795 -27.45 3.54 17.69
N HIS A 796 -28.21 4.24 18.52
CA HIS A 796 -28.59 3.72 19.85
C HIS A 796 -29.71 2.66 19.83
N SER A 797 -30.24 2.29 18.66
CA SER A 797 -31.25 1.23 18.56
C SER A 797 -30.71 -0.12 19.02
N SER A 798 -31.54 -0.88 19.74
CA SER A 798 -31.28 -2.26 20.12
C SER A 798 -31.53 -3.27 18.99
N ASP A 799 -32.25 -2.86 17.95
CA ASP A 799 -32.53 -3.66 16.75
C ASP A 799 -32.10 -2.85 15.52
N PRO A 800 -30.80 -2.90 15.15
CA PRO A 800 -30.26 -2.09 14.07
C PRO A 800 -30.73 -2.64 12.72
N SER A 801 -31.39 -1.78 11.93
CA SER A 801 -31.67 -2.12 10.53
C SER A 801 -30.40 -2.02 9.68
N PRO A 802 -30.05 -3.04 8.88
CA PRO A 802 -28.82 -3.05 8.07
C PRO A 802 -28.69 -1.91 7.06
N THR A 803 -29.81 -1.29 6.67
CA THR A 803 -29.87 -0.24 5.64
C THR A 803 -30.34 1.11 6.18
N ASN A 804 -30.65 1.23 7.48
CA ASN A 804 -31.14 2.47 8.07
C ASN A 804 -29.99 3.43 8.41
N GLY A 805 -29.55 4.18 7.41
CA GLY A 805 -28.40 5.04 7.53
C GLY A 805 -28.13 5.84 6.27
N TYR A 806 -26.90 6.33 6.18
CA TYR A 806 -26.35 7.03 5.05
C TYR A 806 -25.06 6.38 4.58
N ILE A 807 -24.71 6.57 3.31
CA ILE A 807 -23.37 6.26 2.79
C ILE A 807 -22.67 7.57 2.47
N VAL A 808 -21.48 7.77 3.04
CA VAL A 808 -20.62 8.92 2.76
C VAL A 808 -19.44 8.48 1.90
N CYS A 809 -19.18 9.20 0.81
CA CYS A 809 -18.07 8.90 -0.10
C CYS A 809 -17.27 10.15 -0.44
N LEU A 810 -15.96 10.02 -0.59
CA LEU A 810 -15.14 11.05 -1.22
C LEU A 810 -15.29 10.95 -2.74
N VAL A 811 -15.51 12.08 -3.40
CA VAL A 811 -15.67 12.18 -4.86
C VAL A 811 -14.70 13.23 -5.42
N ILE A 812 -13.86 12.78 -6.34
CA ILE A 812 -12.84 13.59 -7.01
C ILE A 812 -13.09 13.53 -8.51
N ALA A 813 -13.00 14.67 -9.18
CA ALA A 813 -13.07 14.74 -10.64
C ALA A 813 -12.08 15.80 -11.17
N THR A 814 -12.04 15.95 -12.50
CA THR A 814 -11.18 16.88 -13.27
C THR A 814 -9.72 16.43 -13.45
N ASN A 815 -9.03 17.11 -14.35
CA ASN A 815 -7.59 16.92 -14.59
C ASN A 815 -6.70 17.98 -13.92
N HIS A 816 -7.28 18.91 -13.16
CA HIS A 816 -6.53 19.96 -12.48
C HIS A 816 -6.11 19.48 -11.09
N SER A 817 -4.83 19.66 -10.75
CA SER A 817 -4.24 19.21 -9.49
C SER A 817 -4.40 20.21 -8.33
N TYR A 818 -4.86 21.42 -8.61
CA TYR A 818 -4.85 22.54 -7.66
C TYR A 818 -6.25 23.14 -7.49
N THR A 819 -6.53 23.62 -6.28
CA THR A 819 -7.83 24.19 -5.89
C THR A 819 -7.85 25.72 -5.90
N GLU A 820 -6.71 26.37 -6.14
CA GLU A 820 -6.52 27.83 -6.10
C GLU A 820 -5.90 28.38 -7.40
N PRO A 821 -6.10 29.67 -7.74
CA PRO A 821 -6.95 30.67 -7.06
C PRO A 821 -8.38 30.76 -7.63
N GLU A 822 -9.24 31.50 -6.93
CA GLU A 822 -10.70 31.55 -7.15
C GLU A 822 -11.18 31.95 -8.56
N ASN A 823 -10.32 32.60 -9.36
CA ASN A 823 -10.66 33.24 -10.64
C ASN A 823 -10.29 32.44 -11.90
N ARG A 824 -10.04 31.13 -11.80
CA ARG A 824 -9.90 30.26 -12.99
C ARG A 824 -11.05 29.25 -13.02
N GLU A 825 -11.58 29.00 -14.22
CA GLU A 825 -12.57 27.95 -14.51
C GLU A 825 -12.00 26.52 -14.24
N ASP A 826 -10.68 26.43 -14.09
CA ASP A 826 -9.86 25.22 -14.11
C ASP A 826 -9.42 24.74 -12.70
N LYS A 827 -10.36 24.39 -11.82
CA LYS A 827 -10.04 23.93 -10.44
C LYS A 827 -10.27 22.43 -10.25
N LYS A 828 -9.54 21.84 -9.31
CA LYS A 828 -9.81 20.49 -8.81
C LYS A 828 -11.23 20.39 -8.25
N PHE A 829 -11.99 19.41 -8.71
CA PHE A 829 -13.25 19.01 -8.10
C PHE A 829 -12.98 17.97 -6.99
N CYS A 830 -13.36 18.30 -5.77
CA CYS A 830 -13.19 17.46 -4.59
C CYS A 830 -14.38 17.73 -3.66
N GLU A 831 -15.20 16.71 -3.39
CA GLU A 831 -16.41 16.82 -2.56
C GLU A 831 -16.63 15.55 -1.73
N PHE A 832 -17.36 15.65 -0.62
CA PHE A 832 -18.00 14.49 0.01
C PHE A 832 -19.45 14.41 -0.44
N TRP A 833 -19.89 13.22 -0.86
CA TRP A 833 -21.28 12.96 -1.25
C TRP A 833 -21.95 12.04 -0.23
N ILE A 834 -23.20 12.35 0.12
CA ILE A 834 -23.99 11.60 1.08
C ILE A 834 -25.20 11.01 0.38
N PHE A 835 -25.34 9.70 0.45
CA PHE A 835 -26.44 8.92 -0.14
C PHE A 835 -27.35 8.41 0.98
N ASP A 836 -28.63 8.21 0.68
CA ASP A 836 -29.47 7.35 1.50
C ASP A 836 -29.03 5.89 1.29
N ALA A 837 -28.81 5.15 2.37
CA ALA A 837 -28.41 3.75 2.26
C ALA A 837 -29.54 2.86 1.73
N GLN A 838 -30.81 3.27 1.82
CA GLN A 838 -31.96 2.48 1.34
C GLN A 838 -32.25 2.65 -0.16
N ASP A 839 -31.78 3.75 -0.75
CA ASP A 839 -31.99 4.09 -2.16
C ASP A 839 -30.74 4.83 -2.67
N LEU A 840 -29.81 4.06 -3.23
CA LEU A 840 -28.65 4.53 -3.95
C LEU A 840 -29.02 5.04 -5.34
N HIS A 841 -29.98 4.41 -6.01
CA HIS A 841 -30.34 4.72 -7.40
C HIS A 841 -30.80 6.17 -7.57
N GLN A 842 -31.50 6.75 -6.60
CA GLN A 842 -31.85 8.19 -6.63
C GLN A 842 -30.61 9.11 -6.69
N GLY A 843 -29.43 8.63 -6.29
CA GLY A 843 -28.21 9.41 -6.20
C GLY A 843 -28.06 10.19 -4.88
N PRO A 844 -27.00 11.01 -4.74
CA PRO A 844 -26.68 11.64 -3.47
C PRO A 844 -27.72 12.70 -3.08
N LEU A 845 -28.03 12.76 -1.79
CA LEU A 845 -28.90 13.75 -1.16
C LEU A 845 -28.15 15.06 -0.86
N TYR A 846 -26.88 14.95 -0.47
CA TYR A 846 -26.04 16.08 -0.08
C TYR A 846 -24.66 16.03 -0.73
N ARG A 847 -24.10 17.21 -0.99
CA ARG A 847 -22.73 17.43 -1.46
C ARG A 847 -22.04 18.43 -0.54
N LEU A 848 -20.84 18.10 -0.09
CA LEU A 848 -20.05 18.92 0.84
C LEU A 848 -18.73 19.33 0.19
N SER A 849 -18.37 20.61 0.25
CA SER A 849 -17.13 21.12 -0.37
C SER A 849 -16.52 22.31 0.37
N HIS A 850 -15.24 22.58 0.11
CA HIS A 850 -14.54 23.76 0.61
C HIS A 850 -13.42 24.17 -0.37
N PRO A 851 -13.14 25.47 -0.60
CA PRO A 851 -12.10 25.91 -1.55
C PRO A 851 -10.68 25.40 -1.22
N GLN A 852 -10.35 25.24 0.06
CA GLN A 852 -9.05 24.72 0.50
C GLN A 852 -8.97 23.18 0.48
N MET A 853 -10.08 22.49 0.19
CA MET A 853 -10.14 21.03 0.21
C MET A 853 -9.53 20.42 -1.04
N ASN A 854 -8.31 19.89 -0.90
CA ASN A 854 -7.61 19.17 -1.96
C ASN A 854 -7.17 17.81 -1.42
N ILE A 855 -8.09 16.85 -1.41
CA ILE A 855 -7.86 15.49 -0.92
C ILE A 855 -7.42 14.61 -2.10
N GLY A 856 -6.33 13.87 -1.95
CA GLY A 856 -5.86 12.92 -2.97
C GLY A 856 -6.63 11.62 -2.95
N VAL A 857 -6.01 10.53 -3.39
CA VAL A 857 -6.55 9.20 -3.10
C VAL A 857 -6.71 9.04 -1.59
N THR A 858 -7.82 8.45 -1.17
CA THR A 858 -8.01 7.94 0.18
C THR A 858 -8.19 6.42 0.10
N ILE A 859 -8.02 5.71 1.21
CA ILE A 859 -8.10 4.25 1.23
C ILE A 859 -9.27 3.83 2.12
N HIS A 860 -9.07 3.55 3.41
CA HIS A 860 -10.18 3.09 4.25
C HIS A 860 -10.80 4.21 5.06
N ALA A 861 -12.07 4.01 5.38
CA ALA A 861 -12.85 4.84 6.26
C ALA A 861 -13.38 4.04 7.44
N THR A 862 -13.70 4.74 8.52
CA THR A 862 -14.48 4.23 9.63
C THR A 862 -15.37 5.35 10.18
N TRP A 863 -16.28 5.01 11.08
CA TRP A 863 -17.15 5.95 11.75
C TRP A 863 -17.07 5.71 13.26
N LEU A 864 -17.07 6.78 14.06
CA LEU A 864 -17.20 6.72 15.52
C LEU A 864 -18.43 7.51 15.95
N SER A 865 -19.12 7.01 16.97
CA SER A 865 -20.31 7.67 17.53
C SER A 865 -19.92 8.85 18.40
N GLU A 866 -18.80 8.74 19.11
CA GLU A 866 -18.33 9.72 20.09
C GLU A 866 -16.81 9.93 19.97
N LEU A 867 -16.33 11.11 20.38
CA LEU A 867 -14.90 11.41 20.46
C LEU A 867 -14.44 11.35 21.90
N HIS A 868 -13.58 10.39 22.21
CA HIS A 868 -12.95 10.25 23.52
C HIS A 868 -11.45 10.23 23.39
N SER A 869 -10.75 10.98 24.23
CA SER A 869 -9.30 10.80 24.39
C SER A 869 -9.02 9.44 25.02
N PRO A 870 -8.11 8.64 24.45
CA PRO A 870 -7.69 7.39 25.07
C PRO A 870 -6.91 7.68 26.37
N PRO A 871 -6.77 6.70 27.28
CA PRO A 871 -6.00 6.87 28.50
C PRO A 871 -4.56 7.31 28.21
N GLU A 872 -4.06 8.26 29.00
CA GLU A 872 -2.65 8.67 28.92
C GLU A 872 -1.72 7.49 29.24
N ARG A 873 -0.60 7.42 28.50
CA ARG A 873 0.40 6.34 28.61
C ARG A 873 1.77 6.82 29.08
N GLU A 874 1.85 7.97 29.75
CA GLU A 874 3.13 8.61 30.09
C GLU A 874 4.06 7.72 30.93
N ASP A 875 3.50 6.92 31.84
CA ASP A 875 4.27 6.00 32.69
C ASP A 875 4.81 4.77 31.92
N ASP A 876 4.10 4.35 30.87
CA ASP A 876 4.30 3.07 30.18
C ASP A 876 5.06 3.20 28.85
N TYR A 877 4.88 4.32 28.12
CA TYR A 877 5.51 4.54 26.83
C TYR A 877 6.14 5.93 26.71
N SER A 878 7.39 5.96 26.23
CA SER A 878 7.97 7.16 25.62
C SER A 878 8.84 6.77 24.44
N VAL A 879 8.94 7.66 23.44
CA VAL A 879 9.79 7.45 22.27
C VAL A 879 11.26 7.25 22.70
N GLU A 880 11.71 7.93 23.74
CA GLU A 880 13.07 7.77 24.27
C GLU A 880 13.32 6.36 24.83
N LYS A 881 12.41 5.86 25.68
CA LYS A 881 12.51 4.50 26.26
C LYS A 881 12.45 3.43 25.15
N ASP A 882 11.53 3.56 24.20
CA ASP A 882 11.31 2.55 23.14
C ASP A 882 12.52 2.40 22.21
N TYR A 883 13.22 3.49 21.89
CA TYR A 883 14.37 3.47 20.98
C TYR A 883 15.71 3.18 21.66
N THR A 884 15.79 3.28 23.00
CA THR A 884 17.04 3.14 23.76
C THR A 884 17.81 1.86 23.40
N ASP A 885 17.14 0.71 23.35
CA ASP A 885 17.80 -0.56 23.07
C ASP A 885 18.16 -0.76 21.60
N LYS A 886 17.40 -0.16 20.67
CA LYS A 886 17.76 -0.12 19.24
C LYS A 886 19.01 0.71 19.04
N LEU A 887 19.07 1.91 19.61
CA LEU A 887 20.22 2.81 19.52
C LEU A 887 21.47 2.19 20.17
N LYS A 888 21.33 1.43 21.26
CA LYS A 888 22.47 0.73 21.90
C LYS A 888 23.15 -0.27 20.96
N LYS A 889 22.41 -0.91 20.07
CA LYS A 889 22.87 -1.97 19.14
C LYS A 889 23.50 -1.45 17.85
N ILE A 890 23.52 -0.13 17.63
CA ILE A 890 24.11 0.48 16.43
C ILE A 890 25.63 0.31 16.44
N GLU A 891 26.17 -0.12 15.29
CA GLU A 891 27.60 -0.25 15.02
C GLU A 891 27.95 0.49 13.72
N PRO A 892 29.17 1.07 13.60
CA PRO A 892 30.18 1.21 14.64
C PRO A 892 29.82 2.29 15.68
N SER A 893 30.49 2.31 16.84
CA SER A 893 30.22 3.27 17.93
C SER A 893 30.22 4.74 17.49
N SER A 894 31.07 5.10 16.53
CA SER A 894 31.11 6.45 15.96
C SER A 894 29.82 6.83 15.22
N TYR A 895 29.13 5.88 14.60
CA TYR A 895 27.83 6.08 13.97
C TYR A 895 26.70 6.04 15.01
N LYS A 896 26.82 5.22 16.05
CA LYS A 896 25.87 5.17 17.16
C LYS A 896 25.69 6.51 17.88
N GLU A 897 26.78 7.14 18.31
CA GLU A 897 26.71 8.43 19.03
C GLU A 897 26.11 9.54 18.16
N LYS A 898 26.32 9.45 16.85
CA LYS A 898 25.72 10.35 15.86
C LYS A 898 24.20 10.19 15.71
N VAL A 899 23.71 8.95 15.67
CA VAL A 899 22.27 8.70 15.62
C VAL A 899 21.61 9.09 16.94
N LYS A 900 22.28 8.90 18.09
CA LYS A 900 21.77 9.42 19.37
C LYS A 900 21.62 10.94 19.38
N ASP A 901 22.63 11.68 18.93
CA ASP A 901 22.60 13.16 18.84
C ASP A 901 21.42 13.64 17.96
N LEU A 902 21.16 12.93 16.85
CA LEU A 902 20.00 13.17 15.98
C LEU A 902 18.67 12.96 16.72
N PHE A 903 18.54 11.88 17.50
CA PHE A 903 17.33 11.62 18.28
C PHE A 903 17.12 12.64 19.39
N GLU A 904 18.17 12.97 20.15
CA GLU A 904 18.10 13.92 21.27
C GLU A 904 17.69 15.33 20.83
N ARG A 905 18.12 15.75 19.64
CA ARG A 905 17.87 17.11 19.12
C ARG A 905 16.64 17.23 18.24
N ASP A 906 16.44 16.27 17.35
CA ASP A 906 15.49 16.42 16.25
C ASP A 906 14.28 15.49 16.38
N VAL A 907 14.30 14.51 17.29
CA VAL A 907 13.19 13.56 17.48
C VAL A 907 12.51 13.75 18.84
N TYR A 908 13.22 13.55 19.95
CA TYR A 908 12.63 13.56 21.29
C TYR A 908 11.90 14.86 21.65
N PRO A 909 12.33 16.07 21.23
CA PRO A 909 11.59 17.30 21.54
C PRO A 909 10.16 17.37 20.97
N HIS A 910 9.80 16.52 20.02
CA HIS A 910 8.44 16.46 19.45
C HIS A 910 7.49 15.52 20.20
N PHE A 911 7.97 14.80 21.22
CA PHE A 911 7.21 13.81 21.99
C PHE A 911 7.36 14.04 23.51
N LYS A 912 7.63 15.28 23.92
CA LYS A 912 7.78 15.71 25.31
C LYS A 912 6.60 16.53 25.77
#